data_AF-A0A397DXB1-F1
#
_entry.id   AF-A0A397DXB1-F1
#
_cell.length_a   1.000
_cell.length_b   1.000
_cell.length_c   1.000
_cell.angle_alpha   90.00
_cell.angle_beta   90.00
_cell.angle_gamma   90.00
#
_symmetry.space_group_name_H-M   'P 1'
#
loop_
_entity.id
_entity.type
_entity.pdbx_description
1 polymer ?
#
loop_
_entity_poly.entity_id
_entity_poly.type
_entity_poly.pdbx_seq_one_letter_code
_entity_poly.pdbx_strand_id
1 'polypeptide(L)'
;MYDIVALMLVVLLHASVCVHSALYEDQIGLFDWHREGLGEVTHAVFPSKNSKDVKVSKALYVASRANVLAKLDSKTSAVEWRHVLPESSIDALHFADSHASVVTLSTSTNNALTTGNATVVRQWDAVYGRLLWETNLPASSSSSSSFAKVHEVRGENEVDETRLVVVRNQGVTILGLKRGDVLRTVPFKSTTFLASLISSKVSADGSKLYILGTTDKAAASPVVLQVVLKSGALSTLDVASPAALHRTDDEDIVVAVGVHPDGAGLTLQSLDDLAKPPSIASPASLQLPYPADVSFSAVDASLGHALVASLSNDKRVFLRIAADLSVQVVASLPSSGSLVDSVQAPGALFHVALDASRNLVSVTSHYAGAASPSFTASLDVALYGGSILRGFAGVAFKKKGAALSLVRVGLVFADASLVLVSNEKPADAGPVWIREEALAHVTQMYWVTPTFDSVDQDKSLKVIPTYWEELGLELKKLVKFASSLSTLWSATDTTKHSSTFGFAKLLVLYTSTGKLYGLDSQTGAVAWSRFLGPGHQLLVTRDHPAFGAGAELLVVTPQSKQLLWLDAGDGSVVHEDVPASSSSGVKWVVLLPKLKHVELDATVPRRVVGVLDDATNHVDLFPADEDVRDHVQSFYVHRYNPHDHAFQGFVLASTTAASPVWSVALPANERIVARSVQPEHRAIDSSVTVLGDDSLLLKYLNPHLFGVATIDDHRVLHVSLIDGVSGRIVHRVKHRDAAEPVHLVQSENWLVYSYWNTKSKRTELVSLTLVEGGVPANGLNPWKQPRWASAKSSFEPKLPVVLQKTFVYPASISALGVTVTNQGITPQYILVAQSNGQIFKLARNFIDPRVPDGAPTPEQIRCETERFLENRLGQMMDCCCSEGLFQYTPYVPVLANALNMVTYNQTIRGIRRLVTAPALLESTSLTFAYGLDLYYVRLAPANAFDVLPSDFNFELLLLLCLGFIGGAYLTSVLADRKELHDAWK
;
A
#
# COMPACT_ATOMS: atom_id res chain seq x y z
N MET A 1 43.44 53.76 10.15
CA MET A 1 44.20 52.61 9.60
C MET A 1 44.23 51.46 10.59
N TYR A 2 44.59 51.69 11.86
CA TYR A 2 44.54 50.68 12.92
C TYR A 2 43.15 50.07 13.17
N ASP A 3 42.07 50.87 13.11
CA ASP A 3 40.69 50.35 13.34
C ASP A 3 40.17 49.45 12.21
N ILE A 4 40.61 49.68 10.97
CA ILE A 4 40.22 48.87 9.80
C ILE A 4 40.97 47.53 9.82
N VAL A 5 42.24 47.54 10.24
CA VAL A 5 43.05 46.33 10.40
C VAL A 5 42.52 45.48 11.56
N ALA A 6 42.10 46.10 12.67
CA ALA A 6 41.47 45.40 13.78
C ALA A 6 40.13 44.74 13.39
N LEU A 7 39.30 45.42 12.59
CA LEU A 7 38.04 44.87 12.08
C LEU A 7 38.29 43.68 11.13
N MET A 8 39.26 43.79 10.21
CA MET A 8 39.62 42.66 9.33
C MET A 8 40.20 41.47 10.11
N LEU A 9 40.98 41.71 11.17
CA LEU A 9 41.55 40.63 11.98
C LEU A 9 40.48 39.90 12.78
N VAL A 10 39.45 40.60 13.26
CA VAL A 10 38.29 40.00 13.94
C VAL A 10 37.44 39.18 12.98
N VAL A 11 37.26 39.64 11.73
CA VAL A 11 36.56 38.87 10.67
C VAL A 11 37.34 37.62 10.26
N LEU A 12 38.68 37.71 10.13
CA LEU A 12 39.57 36.57 9.86
C LEU A 12 39.65 35.57 11.04
N LEU A 13 39.54 36.05 12.28
CA LEU A 13 39.49 35.19 13.46
C LEU A 13 38.12 34.50 13.61
N HIS A 14 37.03 35.14 13.20
CA HIS A 14 35.70 34.50 13.13
C HIS A 14 35.61 33.46 11.99
N ALA A 15 36.27 33.71 10.84
CA ALA A 15 36.27 32.78 9.71
C ALA A 15 37.13 31.51 9.95
N SER A 16 38.01 31.50 10.96
CA SER A 16 38.89 30.35 11.27
C SER A 16 38.32 29.36 12.30
N VAL A 17 37.10 29.59 12.80
CA VAL A 17 36.40 28.70 13.73
C VAL A 17 35.10 28.19 13.10
N CYS A 18 35.19 27.45 12.00
CA CYS A 18 34.13 26.54 11.54
C CYS A 18 34.77 25.22 11.10
N VAL A 19 34.43 24.17 11.83
CA VAL A 19 34.99 22.82 11.74
C VAL A 19 34.35 22.07 10.56
N HIS A 20 35.19 21.29 9.88
CA HIS A 20 34.94 20.13 9.01
C HIS A 20 33.52 19.54 8.95
N SER A 21 33.15 19.04 7.78
CA SER A 21 32.39 17.79 7.71
C SER A 21 32.68 16.98 6.45
N ALA A 22 32.65 15.67 6.64
CA ALA A 22 32.55 14.63 5.62
C ALA A 22 31.10 14.53 5.11
N LEU A 23 30.83 13.61 4.18
CA LEU A 23 29.46 13.28 3.72
C LEU A 23 28.54 13.00 4.93
N TYR A 24 27.44 13.74 5.07
CA TYR A 24 26.69 13.84 6.32
C TYR A 24 25.60 12.76 6.51
N GLU A 25 25.43 12.32 7.76
CA GLU A 25 24.32 11.49 8.31
C GLU A 25 22.96 12.25 8.36
N ASP A 26 22.94 13.54 7.98
CA ASP A 26 21.88 14.52 8.23
C ASP A 26 20.74 14.55 7.19
N GLN A 27 20.84 13.82 6.08
CA GLN A 27 19.84 13.83 5.00
C GLN A 27 18.73 12.77 5.12
N ILE A 28 18.92 11.77 5.99
CA ILE A 28 17.94 10.71 6.25
C ILE A 28 16.67 11.32 6.84
N GLY A 29 15.51 11.07 6.22
CA GLY A 29 14.22 11.61 6.66
C GLY A 29 13.91 13.02 6.17
N LEU A 30 14.81 13.67 5.42
CA LEU A 30 14.53 14.96 4.76
C LEU A 30 13.95 14.76 3.35
N PHE A 31 14.42 13.74 2.64
CA PHE A 31 14.07 13.47 1.24
C PHE A 31 13.12 12.28 1.08
N ASP A 32 12.86 11.56 2.16
CA ASP A 32 12.12 10.32 2.19
C ASP A 32 11.28 10.17 3.45
N TRP A 33 10.26 9.33 3.37
CA TRP A 33 9.47 8.91 4.52
C TRP A 33 8.94 7.49 4.31
N HIS A 34 8.73 6.78 5.41
CA HIS A 34 8.22 5.42 5.44
C HIS A 34 7.01 5.36 6.37
N ARG A 35 5.92 4.75 5.87
CA ARG A 35 4.72 4.51 6.65
C ARG A 35 4.41 3.01 6.67
N GLU A 36 4.39 2.47 7.88
CA GLU A 36 4.12 1.06 8.14
C GLU A 36 2.62 0.76 8.13
N GLY A 37 2.19 -0.12 7.23
CA GLY A 37 0.82 -0.64 7.16
C GLY A 37 0.66 -1.94 7.94
N LEU A 38 -0.54 -2.14 8.51
CA LEU A 38 -1.00 -3.40 9.08
C LEU A 38 -2.02 -4.07 8.15
N GLY A 39 -2.87 -3.27 7.49
CA GLY A 39 -4.03 -3.75 6.74
C GLY A 39 -5.27 -3.95 7.62
N GLU A 40 -6.37 -4.43 7.03
CA GLU A 40 -7.65 -4.61 7.74
C GLU A 40 -7.49 -5.50 8.98
N VAL A 41 -7.78 -4.95 10.16
CA VAL A 41 -7.66 -5.67 11.43
C VAL A 41 -8.79 -6.69 11.60
N THR A 42 -8.41 -7.94 11.84
CA THR A 42 -9.35 -9.05 12.05
C THR A 42 -9.46 -9.44 13.52
N HIS A 43 -8.34 -9.39 14.27
CA HIS A 43 -8.31 -9.69 15.70
C HIS A 43 -7.48 -8.64 16.43
N ALA A 44 -7.93 -8.23 17.62
CA ALA A 44 -7.13 -7.42 18.52
C ALA A 44 -7.36 -7.83 19.98
N VAL A 45 -6.31 -7.74 20.79
CA VAL A 45 -6.34 -8.12 22.19
C VAL A 45 -5.65 -7.06 23.03
N PHE A 46 -6.35 -6.62 24.08
CA PHE A 46 -5.78 -5.78 25.14
C PHE A 46 -5.23 -6.68 26.26
N PRO A 47 -3.97 -6.48 26.69
CA PRO A 47 -3.34 -7.30 27.72
C PRO A 47 -3.87 -6.98 29.12
N SER A 48 -4.05 -8.00 29.96
CA SER A 48 -4.61 -7.84 31.30
C SER A 48 -3.74 -6.96 32.20
N LYS A 49 -4.38 -6.18 33.10
CA LYS A 49 -3.71 -5.28 34.07
C LYS A 49 -2.83 -6.01 35.09
N ASN A 50 -2.90 -7.34 35.16
CA ASN A 50 -2.08 -8.17 36.05
C ASN A 50 -0.61 -8.22 35.63
N SER A 51 -0.28 -7.80 34.40
CA SER A 51 1.11 -7.61 33.99
C SER A 51 1.77 -6.50 34.80
N LYS A 52 2.87 -6.82 35.50
CA LYS A 52 3.72 -5.82 36.18
C LYS A 52 4.46 -4.92 35.21
N ASP A 53 4.57 -5.30 33.93
CA ASP A 53 5.30 -4.54 32.92
C ASP A 53 4.42 -3.45 32.28
N VAL A 54 4.87 -2.21 32.44
CA VAL A 54 4.22 -1.03 31.86
C VAL A 54 4.18 -1.11 30.34
N LYS A 55 5.21 -1.69 29.69
CA LYS A 55 5.29 -1.85 28.23
C LYS A 55 4.24 -2.81 27.69
N VAL A 56 3.76 -3.73 28.51
CA VAL A 56 2.69 -4.66 28.15
C VAL A 56 1.35 -4.00 28.43
N SER A 57 1.14 -3.43 29.62
CA SER A 57 -0.16 -2.84 30.00
C SER A 57 -0.65 -1.68 29.11
N LYS A 58 0.25 -1.02 28.37
CA LYS A 58 -0.09 0.06 27.40
C LYS A 58 -0.19 -0.43 25.96
N ALA A 59 -0.07 -1.72 25.70
CA ALA A 59 -0.06 -2.27 24.36
C ALA A 59 -1.46 -2.62 23.84
N LEU A 60 -1.60 -2.62 22.52
CA LEU A 60 -2.68 -3.25 21.79
C LEU A 60 -2.06 -4.23 20.79
N TYR A 61 -2.33 -5.53 20.96
CA TYR A 61 -1.85 -6.55 20.03
C TYR A 61 -2.88 -6.76 18.94
N VAL A 62 -2.44 -6.76 17.69
CA VAL A 62 -3.31 -6.74 16.52
C VAL A 62 -2.85 -7.79 15.51
N ALA A 63 -3.81 -8.52 14.95
CA ALA A 63 -3.64 -9.36 13.77
C ALA A 63 -4.53 -8.84 12.63
N SER A 64 -3.99 -8.83 11.41
CA SER A 64 -4.66 -8.31 10.23
C SER A 64 -4.89 -9.37 9.15
N ARG A 65 -5.75 -9.03 8.19
CA ARG A 65 -6.01 -9.81 6.98
C ARG A 65 -4.81 -9.86 6.03
N ALA A 66 -3.87 -8.92 6.15
CA ALA A 66 -2.61 -8.93 5.42
C ALA A 66 -1.53 -9.79 6.11
N ASN A 67 -1.94 -10.67 7.04
CA ASN A 67 -1.08 -11.57 7.82
C ASN A 67 -0.03 -10.83 8.64
N VAL A 68 -0.37 -9.64 9.14
CA VAL A 68 0.50 -8.85 10.00
C VAL A 68 0.11 -9.08 11.45
N LEU A 69 1.08 -9.47 12.28
CA LEU A 69 0.99 -9.44 13.73
C LEU A 69 1.77 -8.23 14.23
N ALA A 70 1.15 -7.35 15.01
CA ALA A 70 1.81 -6.16 15.51
C ALA A 70 1.44 -5.83 16.96
N LYS A 71 2.35 -5.09 17.61
CA LYS A 71 2.12 -4.41 18.88
C LYS A 71 2.04 -2.92 18.62
N LEU A 72 0.90 -2.33 18.99
CA LEU A 72 0.67 -0.89 18.92
C LEU A 72 0.70 -0.28 20.31
N ASP A 73 1.19 0.95 20.41
CA ASP A 73 0.95 1.77 21.60
C ASP A 73 -0.51 2.22 21.62
N SER A 74 -1.21 1.89 22.71
CA SER A 74 -2.62 2.25 22.91
C SER A 74 -2.88 3.76 22.93
N LYS A 75 -1.87 4.61 23.17
CA LYS A 75 -2.03 6.07 23.22
C LYS A 75 -1.72 6.77 21.91
N THR A 76 -0.69 6.34 21.18
CA THR A 76 -0.18 7.05 19.98
C THR A 76 -0.44 6.32 18.67
N SER A 77 -0.86 5.05 18.69
CA SER A 77 -0.97 4.15 17.51
C SER A 77 0.37 3.75 16.85
N ALA A 78 1.49 4.15 17.44
CA ALA A 78 2.82 3.80 16.94
C ALA A 78 3.04 2.28 16.99
N VAL A 79 3.67 1.74 15.94
CA VAL A 79 4.06 0.33 15.87
C VAL A 79 5.36 0.17 16.66
N GLU A 80 5.33 -0.62 17.75
CA GLU A 80 6.55 -0.92 18.51
C GLU A 80 7.33 -2.09 17.88
N TRP A 81 6.60 -3.09 17.42
CA TRP A 81 7.13 -4.18 16.60
C TRP A 81 6.03 -4.78 15.75
N ARG A 82 6.41 -5.36 14.61
CA ARG A 82 5.50 -6.06 13.70
C ARG A 82 6.20 -7.21 12.98
N HIS A 83 5.42 -8.22 12.64
CA HIS A 83 5.81 -9.38 11.87
C HIS A 83 4.81 -9.60 10.74
N VAL A 84 5.31 -9.69 9.51
CA VAL A 84 4.50 -10.12 8.37
C VAL A 84 4.73 -11.61 8.20
N LEU A 85 3.67 -12.38 8.48
CA LEU A 85 3.70 -13.82 8.53
C LEU A 85 3.53 -14.41 7.10
N PRO A 86 4.28 -15.46 6.73
CA PRO A 86 4.24 -16.05 5.38
C PRO A 86 2.99 -16.91 5.12
N GLU A 87 2.18 -17.19 6.16
CA GLU A 87 0.98 -18.01 6.07
C GLU A 87 -0.15 -17.36 5.26
N SER A 88 -1.21 -18.12 4.95
CA SER A 88 -2.35 -17.60 4.19
C SER A 88 -3.30 -16.75 5.03
N SER A 89 -3.51 -17.12 6.31
CA SER A 89 -4.40 -16.39 7.23
C SER A 89 -3.95 -16.55 8.68
N ILE A 90 -4.21 -15.51 9.49
CA ILE A 90 -4.20 -15.60 10.96
C ILE A 90 -5.64 -15.84 11.41
N ASP A 91 -5.88 -16.99 12.04
CA ASP A 91 -7.23 -17.44 12.40
C ASP A 91 -7.61 -17.08 13.85
N ALA A 92 -6.61 -16.96 14.73
CA ALA A 92 -6.82 -16.57 16.12
C ALA A 92 -5.62 -15.86 16.74
N LEU A 93 -5.91 -14.93 17.64
CA LEU A 93 -4.95 -14.20 18.47
C LEU A 93 -5.35 -14.33 19.94
N HIS A 94 -4.43 -14.74 20.81
CA HIS A 94 -4.66 -14.89 22.24
C HIS A 94 -3.50 -14.29 23.04
N PHE A 95 -3.81 -13.57 24.11
CA PHE A 95 -2.80 -13.06 25.04
C PHE A 95 -2.74 -13.99 26.25
N ALA A 96 -1.59 -14.63 26.46
CA ALA A 96 -1.33 -15.52 27.57
C ALA A 96 -0.75 -14.73 28.76
N ASP A 97 -1.54 -14.58 29.81
CA ASP A 97 -1.24 -13.72 30.96
C ASP A 97 -0.10 -14.29 31.82
N SER A 98 -0.01 -15.62 31.94
CA SER A 98 0.99 -16.30 32.79
C SER A 98 2.43 -16.01 32.41
N HIS A 99 2.73 -15.92 31.11
CA HIS A 99 4.07 -15.67 30.59
C HIS A 99 4.24 -14.31 29.93
N ALA A 100 3.22 -13.43 30.00
CA ALA A 100 3.18 -12.16 29.26
C ALA A 100 3.60 -12.36 27.79
N SER A 101 2.86 -13.19 27.08
CA SER A 101 3.19 -13.62 25.71
C SER A 101 1.96 -13.65 24.83
N VAL A 102 2.16 -13.57 23.52
CA VAL A 102 1.08 -13.56 22.53
C VAL A 102 1.14 -14.87 21.76
N VAL A 103 -0.01 -15.54 21.62
CA VAL A 103 -0.13 -16.77 20.85
C VAL A 103 -0.95 -16.50 19.60
N THR A 104 -0.43 -16.95 18.46
CA THR A 104 -1.12 -16.87 17.16
C THR A 104 -1.36 -18.25 16.58
N LEU A 105 -2.55 -18.45 16.03
CA LEU A 105 -2.86 -19.58 15.15
C LEU A 105 -2.92 -19.08 13.71
N SER A 106 -2.14 -19.69 12.83
CA SER A 106 -2.10 -19.33 11.42
C SER A 106 -2.28 -20.57 10.56
N THR A 107 -3.03 -20.46 9.48
CA THR A 107 -3.19 -21.58 8.54
C THR A 107 -2.18 -21.43 7.40
N SER A 108 -1.34 -22.45 7.24
CA SER A 108 -0.37 -22.55 6.16
C SER A 108 -0.89 -23.49 5.07
N THR A 109 -0.96 -22.96 3.85
CA THR A 109 -1.19 -23.74 2.63
C THR A 109 0.18 -23.97 1.98
N ASN A 110 0.55 -25.24 1.73
CA ASN A 110 1.85 -25.64 1.16
C ASN A 110 3.10 -25.41 2.04
N ASN A 111 3.10 -25.91 3.29
CA ASN A 111 4.30 -25.88 4.13
C ASN A 111 5.40 -26.78 3.54
N ALA A 112 6.64 -26.28 3.39
CA ALA A 112 7.76 -27.01 2.77
C ALA A 112 8.13 -28.31 3.52
N LEU A 113 7.72 -28.45 4.79
CA LEU A 113 7.99 -29.60 5.66
C LEU A 113 6.91 -30.68 5.63
N THR A 114 5.68 -30.35 5.22
CA THR A 114 4.54 -31.28 5.20
C THR A 114 3.77 -31.12 3.90
N THR A 115 3.60 -32.20 3.14
CA THR A 115 2.89 -32.24 1.85
C THR A 115 1.37 -31.93 1.92
N GLY A 116 0.90 -31.28 2.98
CA GLY A 116 -0.50 -30.91 3.21
C GLY A 116 -0.67 -29.64 4.06
N ASN A 117 -1.91 -29.19 4.22
CA ASN A 117 -2.26 -28.02 5.04
C ASN A 117 -1.88 -28.25 6.50
N ALA A 118 -1.38 -27.20 7.15
CA ALA A 118 -1.02 -27.25 8.57
C ALA A 118 -1.48 -25.97 9.28
N THR A 119 -1.95 -26.12 10.53
CA THR A 119 -2.14 -25.00 11.44
C THR A 119 -0.82 -24.79 12.20
N VAL A 120 -0.22 -23.63 12.02
CA VAL A 120 1.01 -23.22 12.71
C VAL A 120 0.63 -22.49 13.98
N VAL A 121 1.12 -22.97 15.13
CA VAL A 121 0.96 -22.33 16.43
C VAL A 121 2.28 -21.67 16.80
N ARG A 122 2.25 -20.36 17.06
CA ARG A 122 3.44 -19.61 17.49
C ARG A 122 3.17 -18.88 18.78
N GLN A 123 4.18 -18.84 19.64
CA GLN A 123 4.18 -17.97 20.81
C GLN A 123 5.28 -16.92 20.66
N TRP A 124 4.91 -15.68 20.94
CA TRP A 124 5.74 -14.50 20.79
C TRP A 124 5.91 -13.84 22.15
N ASP A 125 7.11 -13.35 22.41
CA ASP A 125 7.35 -12.44 23.52
C ASP A 125 6.54 -11.14 23.31
N ALA A 126 5.71 -10.79 24.29
CA ALA A 126 4.83 -9.64 24.18
C ALA A 126 5.59 -8.30 24.18
N VAL A 127 6.80 -8.26 24.75
CA VAL A 127 7.58 -7.03 24.85
C VAL A 127 8.36 -6.75 23.58
N TYR A 128 9.22 -7.68 23.16
CA TYR A 128 10.14 -7.49 22.03
C TYR A 128 9.70 -8.17 20.74
N GLY A 129 8.60 -8.92 20.75
CA GLY A 129 8.10 -9.62 19.57
C GLY A 129 8.99 -10.79 19.12
N ARG A 130 9.84 -11.33 20.00
CA ARG A 130 10.70 -12.48 19.64
C ARG A 130 9.86 -13.75 19.58
N LEU A 131 10.10 -14.59 18.57
CA LEU A 131 9.50 -15.91 18.51
C LEU A 131 10.10 -16.78 19.63
N LEU A 132 9.25 -17.31 20.51
CA LEU A 132 9.67 -18.21 21.60
C LEU A 132 9.72 -19.66 21.13
N TRP A 133 8.65 -20.12 20.49
CA TRP A 133 8.57 -21.44 19.85
C TRP A 133 7.51 -21.45 18.76
N GLU A 134 7.61 -22.45 17.88
CA GLU A 134 6.67 -22.73 16.80
C GLU A 134 6.36 -24.24 16.79
N THR A 135 5.08 -24.58 16.62
CA THR A 135 4.62 -25.97 16.51
C THR A 135 3.65 -26.10 15.34
N ASN A 136 3.92 -27.07 14.46
CA ASN A 136 3.09 -27.36 13.30
C ASN A 136 2.09 -28.47 13.61
N LEU A 137 0.79 -28.18 13.46
CA LEU A 137 -0.29 -29.13 13.64
C LEU A 137 -0.83 -29.55 12.27
N PRO A 138 -0.72 -30.83 11.87
CA PRO A 138 -1.25 -31.29 10.59
C PRO A 138 -2.77 -31.08 10.52
N ALA A 139 -3.26 -30.68 9.35
CA ALA A 139 -4.69 -30.55 9.06
C ALA A 139 -5.10 -31.56 7.97
N SER A 140 -6.16 -32.34 8.24
CA SER A 140 -6.63 -33.41 7.35
C SER A 140 -7.70 -32.99 6.32
N SER A 141 -8.13 -31.72 6.27
CA SER A 141 -9.22 -31.26 5.39
C SER A 141 -8.89 -29.97 4.62
N SER A 142 -9.43 -29.90 3.40
CA SER A 142 -9.35 -28.79 2.44
C SER A 142 -10.44 -27.72 2.63
N SER A 143 -11.09 -27.66 3.79
CA SER A 143 -12.18 -26.71 4.06
C SER A 143 -11.62 -25.30 4.29
N SER A 144 -12.10 -24.33 3.52
CA SER A 144 -11.65 -22.92 3.48
C SER A 144 -11.96 -22.09 4.73
N SER A 145 -12.70 -22.62 5.70
CA SER A 145 -13.03 -21.95 6.97
C SER A 145 -12.60 -22.80 8.17
N SER A 146 -11.33 -22.70 8.58
CA SER A 146 -10.83 -23.32 9.80
C SER A 146 -11.17 -22.44 11.00
N PHE A 147 -12.34 -22.65 11.62
CA PHE A 147 -12.55 -22.12 12.96
C PHE A 147 -11.46 -22.69 13.87
N ALA A 148 -10.68 -21.80 14.49
CA ALA A 148 -9.64 -22.15 15.42
C ALA A 148 -9.73 -21.23 16.64
N LYS A 149 -9.73 -21.81 17.85
CA LYS A 149 -9.75 -21.04 19.10
C LYS A 149 -8.70 -21.55 20.06
N VAL A 150 -8.13 -20.63 20.83
CA VAL A 150 -7.09 -20.90 21.82
C VAL A 150 -7.63 -20.60 23.20
N HIS A 151 -7.35 -21.49 24.15
CA HIS A 151 -7.61 -21.28 25.57
C HIS A 151 -6.36 -21.56 26.38
N GLU A 152 -6.04 -20.67 27.33
CA GLU A 152 -5.03 -20.89 28.36
C GLU A 152 -5.65 -21.64 29.55
N VAL A 153 -5.02 -22.73 29.98
CA VAL A 153 -5.42 -23.51 31.16
C VAL A 153 -4.25 -23.52 32.14
N ARG A 154 -4.41 -22.81 33.26
CA ARG A 154 -3.37 -22.70 34.29
C ARG A 154 -3.25 -24.01 35.08
N GLY A 155 -2.02 -24.40 35.38
CA GLY A 155 -1.73 -25.56 36.23
C GLY A 155 -2.13 -25.31 37.70
N GLU A 156 -2.42 -26.39 38.42
CA GLU A 156 -2.86 -26.34 39.83
C GLU A 156 -1.69 -25.95 40.77
N ASN A 157 -0.46 -26.37 40.47
CA ASN A 157 0.67 -26.27 41.41
C ASN A 157 1.88 -25.46 40.90
N GLU A 158 2.13 -25.39 39.59
CA GLU A 158 3.24 -24.64 39.01
C GLU A 158 2.86 -23.89 37.72
N VAL A 159 3.47 -22.72 37.50
CA VAL A 159 3.35 -21.97 36.23
C VAL A 159 3.83 -22.79 35.04
N ASP A 160 4.81 -23.68 35.26
CA ASP A 160 5.36 -24.60 34.26
C ASP A 160 4.36 -25.68 33.79
N GLU A 161 3.28 -25.93 34.55
CA GLU A 161 2.20 -26.84 34.15
C GLU A 161 1.12 -26.17 33.29
N THR A 162 1.27 -24.89 32.94
CA THR A 162 0.28 -24.16 32.13
C THR A 162 0.20 -24.76 30.72
N ARG A 163 -1.03 -25.08 30.30
CA ARG A 163 -1.33 -25.74 29.03
C ARG A 163 -2.07 -24.78 28.11
N LEU A 164 -1.79 -24.92 26.83
CA LEU A 164 -2.49 -24.25 25.76
C LEU A 164 -3.41 -25.26 25.07
N VAL A 165 -4.71 -24.98 25.03
CA VAL A 165 -5.71 -25.84 24.41
C VAL A 165 -6.15 -25.20 23.09
N VAL A 166 -5.77 -25.83 21.99
CA VAL A 166 -6.09 -25.41 20.62
C VAL A 166 -7.27 -26.24 20.11
N VAL A 167 -8.38 -25.58 19.81
CA VAL A 167 -9.61 -26.21 19.34
C VAL A 167 -9.76 -25.96 17.85
N ARG A 168 -9.89 -27.02 17.06
CA ARG A 168 -10.08 -27.01 15.60
C ARG A 168 -11.28 -27.86 15.21
N ASN A 169 -11.80 -27.70 14.00
CA ASN A 169 -12.92 -28.52 13.48
C ASN A 169 -12.62 -30.04 13.46
N GLN A 170 -11.36 -30.44 13.43
CA GLN A 170 -10.95 -31.86 13.38
C GLN A 170 -10.70 -32.46 14.77
N GLY A 171 -10.54 -31.63 15.80
CA GLY A 171 -10.22 -32.09 17.14
C GLY A 171 -9.56 -31.03 18.01
N VAL A 172 -9.19 -31.45 19.22
CA VAL A 172 -8.55 -30.61 20.23
C VAL A 172 -7.09 -31.05 20.39
N THR A 173 -6.16 -30.10 20.35
CA THR A 173 -4.75 -30.34 20.62
C THR A 173 -4.33 -29.57 21.87
N ILE A 174 -3.65 -30.25 22.80
CA ILE A 174 -3.14 -29.70 24.06
C ILE A 174 -1.63 -29.57 23.93
N LEU A 175 -1.10 -28.37 24.11
CA LEU A 175 0.31 -28.03 24.05
C LEU A 175 0.82 -27.55 25.42
N GLY A 176 2.09 -27.78 25.73
CA GLY A 176 2.75 -27.11 26.85
C GLY A 176 3.03 -25.65 26.50
N LEU A 177 2.66 -24.69 27.35
CA LEU A 177 2.86 -23.28 27.05
C LEU A 177 4.35 -22.88 27.01
N LYS A 178 5.20 -23.52 27.82
CA LYS A 178 6.63 -23.15 27.91
C LYS A 178 7.46 -23.61 26.70
N ARG A 179 7.18 -24.80 26.16
CA ARG A 179 8.00 -25.44 25.11
C ARG A 179 7.25 -25.61 23.77
N GLY A 180 5.93 -25.45 23.76
CA GLY A 180 5.11 -25.71 22.58
C GLY A 180 4.97 -27.19 22.23
N ASP A 181 5.42 -28.10 23.09
CA ASP A 181 5.39 -29.53 22.84
C ASP A 181 3.96 -30.06 22.84
N VAL A 182 3.67 -30.95 21.88
CA VAL A 182 2.34 -31.57 21.75
C VAL A 182 2.18 -32.62 22.84
N LEU A 183 1.46 -32.28 23.90
CA LEU A 183 1.16 -33.20 25.00
C LEU A 183 0.12 -34.24 24.57
N ARG A 184 -0.93 -33.81 23.86
CA ARG A 184 -2.02 -34.69 23.43
C ARG A 184 -2.81 -34.12 22.26
N THR A 185 -3.31 -34.99 21.38
CA THR A 185 -4.33 -34.63 20.38
C THR A 185 -5.53 -35.57 20.53
N VAL A 186 -6.72 -34.99 20.66
CA VAL A 186 -8.01 -35.69 20.77
C VAL A 186 -8.80 -35.43 19.49
N PRO A 187 -8.80 -36.35 18.52
CA PRO A 187 -9.55 -36.19 17.27
C PRO A 187 -11.05 -36.40 17.50
N PHE A 188 -11.88 -35.65 16.78
CA PHE A 188 -13.31 -35.94 16.72
C PHE A 188 -13.52 -37.15 15.79
N LYS A 189 -14.05 -38.25 16.34
CA LYS A 189 -14.28 -39.50 15.58
C LYS A 189 -15.31 -39.27 14.47
N SER A 190 -15.26 -40.09 13.41
CA SER A 190 -16.05 -39.96 12.17
C SER A 190 -17.58 -39.89 12.33
N THR A 191 -18.13 -40.23 13.49
CA THR A 191 -19.56 -40.14 13.83
C THR A 191 -19.97 -38.79 14.46
N THR A 192 -18.99 -37.93 14.76
CA THR A 192 -19.12 -36.65 15.48
C THR A 192 -18.22 -35.58 14.82
N PHE A 193 -18.10 -35.62 13.50
CA PHE A 193 -17.44 -34.54 12.78
C PHE A 193 -18.28 -33.26 12.91
N LEU A 194 -17.65 -32.17 13.34
CA LEU A 194 -18.28 -30.87 13.39
C LEU A 194 -18.08 -30.19 12.03
N ALA A 195 -19.18 -29.96 11.31
CA ALA A 195 -19.16 -29.20 10.06
C ALA A 195 -18.76 -27.75 10.33
N SER A 196 -19.29 -27.16 11.40
CA SER A 196 -18.88 -25.85 11.91
C SER A 196 -18.82 -25.83 13.43
N LEU A 197 -17.77 -25.21 13.97
CA LEU A 197 -17.64 -24.94 15.40
C LEU A 197 -18.19 -23.54 15.70
N ILE A 198 -19.08 -23.44 16.69
CA ILE A 198 -19.75 -22.18 17.05
C ILE A 198 -18.99 -21.51 18.20
N SER A 199 -18.81 -22.20 19.32
CA SER A 199 -18.15 -21.68 20.51
C SER A 199 -17.45 -22.76 21.32
N SER A 200 -16.48 -22.38 22.15
CA SER A 200 -15.82 -23.27 23.10
C SER A 200 -15.47 -22.54 24.39
N LYS A 201 -15.57 -23.24 25.52
CA LYS A 201 -15.33 -22.73 26.87
C LYS A 201 -14.66 -23.80 27.74
N VAL A 202 -13.64 -23.40 28.49
CA VAL A 202 -13.04 -24.23 29.53
C VAL A 202 -13.86 -24.13 30.81
N SER A 203 -14.02 -25.24 31.54
CA SER A 203 -14.68 -25.30 32.86
C SER A 203 -13.98 -24.43 33.91
N ALA A 204 -14.70 -24.06 34.97
CA ALA A 204 -14.18 -23.20 36.04
C ALA A 204 -12.93 -23.79 36.73
N ASP A 205 -12.88 -25.12 36.86
CA ASP A 205 -11.76 -25.87 37.45
C ASP A 205 -10.59 -26.12 36.47
N GLY A 206 -10.72 -25.72 35.20
CA GLY A 206 -9.71 -25.98 34.17
C GLY A 206 -9.54 -27.46 33.79
N SER A 207 -10.44 -28.36 34.21
CA SER A 207 -10.30 -29.80 33.99
C SER A 207 -10.97 -30.30 32.70
N LYS A 208 -12.01 -29.60 32.23
CA LYS A 208 -12.84 -29.95 31.07
C LYS A 208 -12.92 -28.80 30.08
N LEU A 209 -13.09 -29.15 28.81
CA LEU A 209 -13.41 -28.22 27.73
C LEU A 209 -14.75 -28.60 27.13
N TYR A 210 -15.68 -27.64 27.05
CA TYR A 210 -16.94 -27.79 26.34
C TYR A 210 -16.88 -27.09 24.99
N ILE A 211 -17.40 -27.76 23.97
CA ILE A 211 -17.37 -27.29 22.58
C ILE A 211 -18.78 -27.42 22.02
N LEU A 212 -19.29 -26.33 21.46
CA LEU A 212 -20.56 -26.29 20.75
C LEU A 212 -20.27 -26.21 19.25
N GLY A 213 -20.88 -27.10 18.47
CA GLY A 213 -20.80 -27.09 17.02
C GLY A 213 -21.98 -27.78 16.36
N THR A 214 -22.04 -27.71 15.03
CA THR A 214 -23.06 -28.38 14.22
C THR A 214 -22.51 -29.66 13.59
N THR A 215 -23.36 -30.67 13.47
CA THR A 215 -22.99 -31.93 12.81
C THR A 215 -23.32 -31.89 11.32
N ASP A 216 -22.59 -32.67 10.51
CA ASP A 216 -22.66 -32.70 9.03
C ASP A 216 -23.93 -33.36 8.45
N LYS A 217 -24.94 -33.70 9.27
CA LYS A 217 -26.18 -34.32 8.75
C LYS A 217 -27.08 -33.26 8.11
N ALA A 218 -27.87 -33.68 7.10
CA ALA A 218 -28.79 -32.82 6.33
C ALA A 218 -29.78 -31.95 7.15
N ALA A 219 -29.96 -32.25 8.44
CA ALA A 219 -30.49 -31.32 9.43
C ALA A 219 -29.38 -31.00 10.44
N ALA A 220 -28.80 -29.80 10.36
CA ALA A 220 -27.66 -29.36 11.18
C ALA A 220 -28.07 -29.17 12.66
N SER A 221 -28.17 -30.26 13.41
CA SER A 221 -28.48 -30.20 14.84
C SER A 221 -27.22 -29.76 15.63
N PRO A 222 -27.34 -28.77 16.53
CA PRO A 222 -26.24 -28.36 17.39
C PRO A 222 -25.98 -29.42 18.48
N VAL A 223 -24.70 -29.70 18.75
CA VAL A 223 -24.25 -30.70 19.73
C VAL A 223 -23.18 -30.09 20.64
N VAL A 224 -23.25 -30.41 21.92
CA VAL A 224 -22.21 -30.06 22.90
C VAL A 224 -21.31 -31.26 23.14
N LEU A 225 -20.01 -31.08 22.89
CA LEU A 225 -18.96 -32.04 23.20
C LEU A 225 -18.24 -31.63 24.47
N GLN A 226 -17.90 -32.62 25.31
CA GLN A 226 -17.05 -32.46 26.48
C GLN A 226 -15.74 -33.22 26.24
N VAL A 227 -14.62 -32.55 26.51
CA VAL A 227 -13.28 -33.12 26.48
C VAL A 227 -12.65 -32.97 27.86
N VAL A 228 -12.30 -34.09 28.50
CA VAL A 228 -11.54 -34.08 29.75
C VAL A 228 -10.07 -33.84 29.43
N LEU A 229 -9.49 -32.73 29.88
CA LEU A 229 -8.16 -32.29 29.47
C LEU A 229 -7.01 -33.17 30.01
N LYS A 230 -7.17 -33.76 31.20
CA LYS A 230 -6.17 -34.68 31.80
C LYS A 230 -6.16 -36.06 31.10
N SER A 231 -7.32 -36.66 30.84
CA SER A 231 -7.42 -38.02 30.24
C SER A 231 -7.55 -38.04 28.72
N GLY A 232 -8.01 -36.94 28.11
CA GLY A 232 -8.40 -36.88 26.70
C GLY A 232 -9.70 -37.61 26.37
N ALA A 233 -10.51 -37.96 27.37
CA ALA A 233 -11.81 -38.60 27.13
C ALA A 233 -12.78 -37.60 26.47
N LEU A 234 -13.37 -38.01 25.35
CA LEU A 234 -14.38 -37.25 24.59
C LEU A 234 -15.75 -37.87 24.82
N SER A 235 -16.73 -37.06 25.23
CA SER A 235 -18.14 -37.46 25.42
C SER A 235 -19.09 -36.42 24.80
N THR A 236 -20.21 -36.87 24.25
CA THR A 236 -21.32 -35.98 23.81
C THR A 236 -22.26 -35.75 24.99
N LEU A 237 -22.65 -34.49 25.22
CA LEU A 237 -23.64 -34.12 26.23
C LEU A 237 -25.01 -33.94 25.58
N ASP A 238 -26.03 -34.49 26.23
CA ASP A 238 -27.42 -34.35 25.81
C ASP A 238 -27.99 -33.05 26.40
N VAL A 239 -28.02 -32.01 25.57
CA VAL A 239 -28.51 -30.67 25.93
C VAL A 239 -29.64 -30.33 24.97
N ALA A 240 -30.76 -29.84 25.49
CA ALA A 240 -31.89 -29.45 24.67
C ALA A 240 -31.57 -28.17 23.87
N SER A 241 -31.56 -28.28 22.54
CA SER A 241 -31.46 -27.14 21.59
C SER A 241 -30.37 -26.10 21.93
N PRO A 242 -29.10 -26.48 22.13
CA PRO A 242 -28.04 -25.56 22.55
C PRO A 242 -27.74 -24.53 21.44
N ALA A 243 -27.82 -23.24 21.79
CA ALA A 243 -27.57 -22.13 20.88
C ALA A 243 -26.22 -21.44 21.18
N ALA A 244 -25.84 -21.31 22.46
CA ALA A 244 -24.59 -20.68 22.87
C ALA A 244 -24.02 -21.30 24.16
N LEU A 245 -22.71 -21.13 24.37
CA LEU A 245 -22.03 -21.44 25.63
C LEU A 245 -21.65 -20.14 26.34
N HIS A 246 -22.11 -19.98 27.58
CA HIS A 246 -21.83 -18.81 28.41
C HIS A 246 -21.20 -19.22 29.73
N ARG A 247 -20.59 -18.28 30.46
CA ARG A 247 -20.10 -18.50 31.82
C ARG A 247 -20.91 -17.67 32.78
N THR A 248 -21.29 -18.23 33.93
CA THR A 248 -22.00 -17.48 34.97
C THR A 248 -21.10 -16.37 35.51
N ASP A 249 -21.67 -15.19 35.76
CA ASP A 249 -20.89 -14.03 36.19
C ASP A 249 -20.36 -14.14 37.64
N ASP A 250 -20.95 -15.02 38.45
CA ASP A 250 -20.63 -15.16 39.88
C ASP A 250 -19.55 -16.22 40.14
N GLU A 251 -19.70 -17.43 39.56
CA GLU A 251 -18.85 -18.59 39.83
C GLU A 251 -18.06 -19.10 38.60
N ASP A 252 -18.10 -18.39 37.46
CA ASP A 252 -17.48 -18.75 36.17
C ASP A 252 -17.86 -20.15 35.64
N ILE A 253 -18.99 -20.71 36.11
CA ILE A 253 -19.53 -22.01 35.71
C ILE A 253 -19.97 -21.95 34.25
N VAL A 254 -19.63 -22.98 33.46
CA VAL A 254 -20.05 -23.05 32.06
C VAL A 254 -21.50 -23.52 31.96
N VAL A 255 -22.34 -22.73 31.30
CA VAL A 255 -23.77 -22.99 31.08
C VAL A 255 -24.05 -23.06 29.58
N ALA A 256 -24.78 -24.10 29.16
CA ALA A 256 -25.35 -24.15 27.83
C ALA A 256 -26.69 -23.41 27.82
N VAL A 257 -26.81 -22.45 26.91
CA VAL A 257 -28.02 -21.66 26.70
C VAL A 257 -28.68 -22.14 25.41
N GLY A 258 -29.92 -22.61 25.50
CA GLY A 258 -30.74 -23.03 24.38
C GLY A 258 -31.97 -22.15 24.20
N VAL A 259 -32.45 -22.05 22.97
CA VAL A 259 -33.70 -21.35 22.64
C VAL A 259 -34.75 -22.39 22.32
N HIS A 260 -35.89 -22.36 23.01
CA HIS A 260 -36.98 -23.28 22.73
C HIS A 260 -37.49 -23.09 21.27
N PRO A 261 -37.87 -24.14 20.52
CA PRO A 261 -38.33 -24.02 19.13
C PRO A 261 -39.46 -23.01 18.92
N ASP A 262 -40.35 -22.89 19.90
CA ASP A 262 -41.50 -21.98 19.88
C ASP A 262 -41.15 -20.55 20.38
N GLY A 263 -39.89 -20.28 20.73
CA GLY A 263 -39.41 -19.00 21.28
C GLY A 263 -39.91 -18.67 22.70
N ALA A 264 -40.63 -19.61 23.33
CA ALA A 264 -41.32 -19.42 24.61
C ALA A 264 -40.38 -19.21 25.82
N GLY A 265 -39.11 -19.59 25.72
CA GLY A 265 -38.14 -19.40 26.79
C GLY A 265 -36.71 -19.82 26.42
N LEU A 266 -35.76 -19.40 27.26
CA LEU A 266 -34.36 -19.81 27.22
C LEU A 266 -34.15 -20.95 28.20
N THR A 267 -33.62 -22.07 27.72
CA THR A 267 -33.26 -23.24 28.54
C THR A 267 -31.80 -23.11 28.97
N LEU A 268 -31.52 -23.26 30.26
CA LEU A 268 -30.19 -23.10 30.85
C LEU A 268 -29.80 -24.38 31.56
N GLN A 269 -28.68 -24.97 31.15
CA GLN A 269 -28.17 -26.19 31.75
C GLN A 269 -26.71 -26.00 32.15
N SER A 270 -26.41 -26.22 33.43
CA SER A 270 -25.04 -26.28 33.95
C SER A 270 -24.30 -27.46 33.32
N LEU A 271 -23.12 -27.22 32.74
CA LEU A 271 -22.28 -28.27 32.16
C LEU A 271 -21.24 -28.82 33.14
N ASP A 272 -20.80 -28.00 34.11
CA ASP A 272 -19.83 -28.42 35.13
C ASP A 272 -20.44 -29.41 36.13
N ASP A 273 -21.71 -29.16 36.49
CA ASP A 273 -22.53 -30.04 37.32
C ASP A 273 -23.85 -30.36 36.62
N LEU A 274 -23.90 -31.52 35.96
CA LEU A 274 -25.08 -32.03 35.25
C LEU A 274 -26.20 -32.52 36.20
N ALA A 275 -25.93 -32.64 37.50
CA ALA A 275 -26.95 -33.05 38.47
C ALA A 275 -27.91 -31.89 38.81
N LYS A 276 -27.49 -30.64 38.56
CA LYS A 276 -28.37 -29.46 38.68
C LYS A 276 -29.44 -29.50 37.57
N PRO A 277 -30.73 -29.43 37.92
CA PRO A 277 -31.79 -29.44 36.92
C PRO A 277 -31.71 -28.20 36.01
N PRO A 278 -32.07 -28.32 34.72
CA PRO A 278 -32.10 -27.16 33.84
C PRO A 278 -33.17 -26.17 34.27
N SER A 279 -32.86 -24.87 34.19
CA SER A 279 -33.83 -23.79 34.43
C SER A 279 -34.38 -23.26 33.11
N ILE A 280 -35.62 -22.76 33.13
CA ILE A 280 -36.26 -22.17 31.95
C ILE A 280 -36.61 -20.72 32.30
N ALA A 281 -36.02 -19.77 31.58
CA ALA A 281 -36.33 -18.35 31.70
C ALA A 281 -37.31 -17.94 30.59
N SER A 282 -38.53 -17.56 30.97
CA SER A 282 -39.53 -17.04 30.02
C SER A 282 -39.45 -15.52 29.92
N PRO A 283 -39.79 -14.91 28.76
CA PRO A 283 -39.88 -13.46 28.63
C PRO A 283 -40.82 -12.82 29.66
N ALA A 284 -41.94 -13.49 30.01
CA ALA A 284 -42.90 -13.01 31.00
C ALA A 284 -42.35 -12.99 32.44
N SER A 285 -41.43 -13.90 32.78
CA SER A 285 -40.73 -13.89 34.07
C SER A 285 -39.63 -12.83 34.17
N LEU A 286 -39.17 -12.31 33.03
CA LEU A 286 -38.16 -11.27 32.95
C LEU A 286 -38.88 -9.92 32.90
N GLN A 287 -38.54 -8.98 33.77
CA GLN A 287 -39.16 -7.64 33.81
C GLN A 287 -38.71 -6.79 32.61
N LEU A 288 -39.13 -7.16 31.40
CA LEU A 288 -38.76 -6.49 30.16
C LEU A 288 -39.58 -5.19 29.99
N PRO A 289 -38.99 -4.10 29.49
CA PRO A 289 -39.68 -2.83 29.25
C PRO A 289 -40.58 -2.85 27.99
N TYR A 290 -40.97 -4.03 27.52
CA TYR A 290 -41.70 -4.26 26.26
C TYR A 290 -43.02 -5.01 26.54
N PRO A 291 -44.03 -4.93 25.66
CA PRO A 291 -45.30 -5.64 25.85
C PRO A 291 -45.12 -7.16 25.97
N ALA A 292 -46.09 -7.83 26.63
CA ALA A 292 -45.97 -9.23 27.09
C ALA A 292 -45.87 -10.30 25.99
N ASP A 293 -46.14 -9.96 24.72
CA ASP A 293 -46.20 -10.91 23.59
C ASP A 293 -44.86 -11.14 22.88
N VAL A 294 -43.73 -10.83 23.52
CA VAL A 294 -42.41 -10.91 22.90
C VAL A 294 -41.74 -12.26 23.22
N SER A 295 -41.30 -12.98 22.18
CA SER A 295 -40.59 -14.26 22.27
C SER A 295 -39.10 -14.09 21.96
N PHE A 296 -38.28 -15.07 22.40
CA PHE A 296 -36.86 -15.12 22.02
C PHE A 296 -36.71 -15.68 20.61
N SER A 297 -35.92 -15.01 19.77
CA SER A 297 -35.65 -15.44 18.40
C SER A 297 -34.32 -16.19 18.30
N ALA A 298 -33.24 -15.62 18.85
CA ALA A 298 -31.91 -16.23 18.82
C ALA A 298 -31.02 -15.72 19.97
N VAL A 299 -29.87 -16.37 20.16
CA VAL A 299 -28.79 -15.90 21.04
C VAL A 299 -27.59 -15.53 20.16
N ASP A 300 -27.00 -14.37 20.44
CA ASP A 300 -25.83 -13.90 19.70
C ASP A 300 -24.59 -14.69 20.12
N ALA A 301 -24.22 -15.69 19.33
CA ALA A 301 -23.06 -16.54 19.57
C ALA A 301 -21.73 -15.88 19.16
N SER A 302 -21.75 -14.69 18.54
CA SER A 302 -20.53 -13.98 18.14
C SER A 302 -19.79 -13.38 19.34
N LEU A 303 -20.53 -13.07 20.41
CA LEU A 303 -20.00 -12.55 21.67
C LEU A 303 -19.47 -13.71 22.53
N GLY A 304 -18.22 -13.60 22.97
CA GLY A 304 -17.59 -14.61 23.79
C GLY A 304 -17.94 -14.48 25.27
N HIS A 305 -18.03 -13.27 25.80
CA HIS A 305 -17.98 -12.98 27.23
C HIS A 305 -19.25 -12.30 27.77
N ALA A 306 -20.22 -12.00 26.90
CA ALA A 306 -21.51 -11.40 27.25
C ALA A 306 -22.65 -12.21 26.62
N LEU A 307 -23.75 -12.40 27.35
CA LEU A 307 -24.93 -13.11 26.84
C LEU A 307 -25.98 -12.12 26.34
N VAL A 308 -26.21 -12.11 25.03
CA VAL A 308 -27.24 -11.27 24.41
C VAL A 308 -28.23 -12.13 23.64
N ALA A 309 -29.52 -11.94 23.91
CA ALA A 309 -30.60 -12.58 23.20
C ALA A 309 -31.34 -11.57 22.30
N SER A 310 -31.69 -11.97 21.09
CA SER A 310 -32.58 -11.22 20.20
C SER A 310 -34.03 -11.61 20.48
N LEU A 311 -34.90 -10.62 20.44
CA LEU A 311 -36.34 -10.74 20.63
C LEU A 311 -37.07 -10.73 19.28
N SER A 312 -38.33 -11.19 19.27
CA SER A 312 -39.18 -11.19 18.06
C SER A 312 -39.50 -9.80 17.49
N ASN A 313 -39.21 -8.73 18.24
CA ASN A 313 -39.35 -7.33 17.81
C ASN A 313 -38.03 -6.70 17.34
N ASP A 314 -37.03 -7.54 17.00
CA ASP A 314 -35.65 -7.20 16.62
C ASP A 314 -34.80 -6.49 17.68
N LYS A 315 -35.36 -6.20 18.87
CA LYS A 315 -34.59 -5.63 19.98
C LYS A 315 -33.72 -6.70 20.63
N ARG A 316 -32.69 -6.24 21.34
CA ARG A 316 -31.72 -7.12 21.99
C ARG A 316 -31.79 -6.94 23.50
N VAL A 317 -31.54 -8.00 24.25
CA VAL A 317 -31.51 -7.95 25.72
C VAL A 317 -30.19 -8.53 26.20
N PHE A 318 -29.49 -7.76 27.04
CA PHE A 318 -28.29 -8.22 27.72
C PHE A 318 -28.68 -8.89 29.04
N LEU A 319 -28.32 -10.16 29.16
CA LEU A 319 -28.72 -11.05 30.25
C LEU A 319 -27.51 -11.43 31.09
N ARG A 320 -27.72 -11.52 32.41
CA ARG A 320 -26.77 -12.06 33.39
C ARG A 320 -27.29 -13.40 33.89
N ILE A 321 -26.41 -14.40 34.03
CA ILE A 321 -26.76 -15.70 34.61
C ILE A 321 -26.07 -15.82 35.96
N ALA A 322 -26.87 -15.97 37.02
CA ALA A 322 -26.37 -16.24 38.37
C ALA A 322 -26.00 -17.72 38.55
N ALA A 323 -25.25 -18.04 39.61
CA ALA A 323 -24.80 -19.41 39.90
C ALA A 323 -25.93 -20.43 40.13
N ASP A 324 -27.13 -19.96 40.49
CA ASP A 324 -28.36 -20.75 40.64
C ASP A 324 -29.13 -20.96 39.33
N LEU A 325 -28.56 -20.54 38.19
CA LEU A 325 -29.17 -20.53 36.86
C LEU A 325 -30.39 -19.60 36.75
N SER A 326 -30.56 -18.64 37.65
CA SER A 326 -31.51 -17.55 37.47
C SER A 326 -30.98 -16.52 36.48
N VAL A 327 -31.88 -15.95 35.66
CA VAL A 327 -31.54 -14.94 34.65
C VAL A 327 -32.00 -13.57 35.11
N GLN A 328 -31.10 -12.59 35.02
CA GLN A 328 -31.41 -11.19 35.28
C GLN A 328 -31.20 -10.36 34.02
N VAL A 329 -32.11 -9.41 33.77
CA VAL A 329 -31.97 -8.45 32.67
C VAL A 329 -31.09 -7.30 33.16
N VAL A 330 -29.93 -7.12 32.53
CA VAL A 330 -29.01 -6.01 32.85
C VAL A 330 -29.40 -4.77 32.06
N ALA A 331 -29.68 -4.92 30.77
CA ALA A 331 -30.05 -3.81 29.90
C ALA A 331 -30.88 -4.28 28.69
N SER A 332 -31.78 -3.41 28.25
CA SER A 332 -32.49 -3.55 26.98
C SER A 332 -31.84 -2.68 25.92
N LEU A 333 -31.46 -3.27 24.79
CA LEU A 333 -30.65 -2.65 23.74
C LEU A 333 -31.47 -2.49 22.45
N PRO A 334 -31.20 -1.44 21.66
CA PRO A 334 -31.83 -1.28 20.35
C PRO A 334 -31.33 -2.37 19.37
N SER A 335 -32.08 -2.54 18.27
CA SER A 335 -31.71 -3.43 17.17
C SER A 335 -30.49 -2.92 16.39
N SER A 336 -30.31 -1.59 16.36
CA SER A 336 -29.23 -0.90 15.66
C SER A 336 -27.97 -0.75 16.53
N GLY A 337 -26.80 -0.80 15.89
CA GLY A 337 -25.50 -0.61 16.53
C GLY A 337 -24.72 -1.91 16.70
N SER A 338 -23.40 -1.76 16.85
CA SER A 338 -22.48 -2.88 17.06
C SER A 338 -22.37 -3.20 18.54
N LEU A 339 -22.26 -4.49 18.86
CA LEU A 339 -22.00 -4.97 20.21
C LEU A 339 -20.55 -5.40 20.31
N VAL A 340 -19.91 -5.05 21.42
CA VAL A 340 -18.50 -5.37 21.69
C VAL A 340 -18.41 -5.89 23.13
N ASP A 341 -17.79 -7.05 23.31
CA ASP A 341 -17.47 -7.61 24.61
C ASP A 341 -15.98 -7.41 24.95
N SER A 342 -15.61 -7.69 26.20
CA SER A 342 -14.21 -7.61 26.64
C SER A 342 -13.79 -8.89 27.36
N VAL A 343 -12.64 -9.42 26.97
CA VAL A 343 -11.99 -10.55 27.66
C VAL A 343 -11.56 -10.15 29.08
N GLN A 344 -11.22 -8.88 29.30
CA GLN A 344 -10.69 -8.36 30.56
C GLN A 344 -11.77 -8.12 31.62
N ALA A 345 -13.02 -7.97 31.18
CA ALA A 345 -14.18 -7.71 32.02
C ALA A 345 -15.33 -8.63 31.55
N PRO A 346 -15.29 -9.94 31.88
CA PRO A 346 -16.41 -10.83 31.60
C PRO A 346 -17.69 -10.27 32.25
N GLY A 347 -18.82 -10.35 31.53
CA GLY A 347 -20.08 -9.73 31.97
C GLY A 347 -20.19 -8.22 31.71
N ALA A 348 -19.23 -7.59 31.02
CA ALA A 348 -19.36 -6.23 30.50
C ALA A 348 -19.68 -6.24 29.00
N LEU A 349 -20.66 -5.41 28.60
CA LEU A 349 -21.06 -5.24 27.22
C LEU A 349 -20.99 -3.77 26.83
N PHE A 350 -20.44 -3.48 25.65
CA PHE A 350 -20.37 -2.15 25.08
C PHE A 350 -21.26 -2.08 23.84
N HIS A 351 -22.24 -1.20 23.87
CA HIS A 351 -23.07 -0.88 22.71
C HIS A 351 -22.50 0.36 22.02
N VAL A 352 -22.22 0.21 20.73
CA VAL A 352 -21.64 1.26 19.89
C VAL A 352 -22.67 1.67 18.86
N ALA A 353 -23.16 2.91 18.96
CA ALA A 353 -24.11 3.49 18.03
C ALA A 353 -23.47 4.61 17.22
N LEU A 354 -23.71 4.57 15.91
CA LEU A 354 -23.28 5.59 14.96
C LEU A 354 -24.42 6.59 14.75
N ASP A 355 -24.15 7.87 14.96
CA ASP A 355 -25.04 8.97 14.57
C ASP A 355 -24.40 9.72 13.38
N ALA A 356 -24.77 9.30 12.18
CA ALA A 356 -24.27 9.90 10.93
C ALA A 356 -24.74 11.35 10.74
N SER A 357 -25.85 11.77 11.37
CA SER A 357 -26.37 13.13 11.22
C SER A 357 -25.55 14.15 12.04
N ARG A 358 -25.02 13.70 13.19
CA ARG A 358 -24.21 14.52 14.08
C ARG A 358 -22.72 14.25 13.97
N ASN A 359 -22.29 13.29 13.14
CA ASN A 359 -20.92 12.82 13.06
C ASN A 359 -20.37 12.43 14.44
N LEU A 360 -21.13 11.60 15.15
CA LEU A 360 -20.78 11.12 16.49
C LEU A 360 -20.81 9.60 16.56
N VAL A 361 -19.83 9.05 17.27
CA VAL A 361 -19.83 7.66 17.73
C VAL A 361 -20.12 7.68 19.22
N SER A 362 -21.20 7.04 19.64
CA SER A 362 -21.57 6.89 21.05
C SER A 362 -21.27 5.48 21.52
N VAL A 363 -20.63 5.37 22.68
CA VAL A 363 -20.31 4.11 23.34
C VAL A 363 -20.99 4.10 24.70
N THR A 364 -21.95 3.21 24.89
CA THR A 364 -22.62 2.97 26.17
C THR A 364 -22.15 1.65 26.75
N SER A 365 -21.51 1.71 27.91
CA SER A 365 -21.15 0.50 28.65
C SER A 365 -22.34 0.03 29.50
N HIS A 366 -22.51 -1.29 29.56
CA HIS A 366 -23.48 -1.97 30.39
C HIS A 366 -22.74 -3.02 31.22
N TYR A 367 -22.82 -2.90 32.53
CA TYR A 367 -22.18 -3.81 33.47
C TYR A 367 -23.09 -4.05 34.67
N ALA A 368 -23.05 -5.25 35.22
CA ALA A 368 -23.88 -5.64 36.36
C ALA A 368 -23.29 -5.08 37.68
N GLY A 369 -23.41 -3.76 37.88
CA GLY A 369 -23.00 -3.03 39.09
C GLY A 369 -22.55 -1.58 38.81
N ALA A 370 -22.83 -0.67 39.75
CA ALA A 370 -22.48 0.77 39.74
C ALA A 370 -22.79 1.54 38.43
N ALA A 371 -22.53 2.85 38.40
CA ALA A 371 -22.72 3.68 37.21
C ALA A 371 -21.74 3.26 36.10
N SER A 372 -22.29 2.86 34.94
CA SER A 372 -21.53 2.50 33.76
C SER A 372 -21.20 3.76 32.94
N PRO A 373 -19.93 4.00 32.54
CA PRO A 373 -19.59 5.19 31.75
C PRO A 373 -20.19 5.12 30.34
N SER A 374 -20.88 6.17 29.94
CA SER A 374 -21.25 6.44 28.55
C SER A 374 -20.42 7.61 28.05
N PHE A 375 -19.86 7.51 26.84
CA PHE A 375 -19.07 8.57 26.24
C PHE A 375 -19.32 8.66 24.74
N THR A 376 -19.10 9.86 24.19
CA THR A 376 -19.25 10.19 22.78
C THR A 376 -17.91 10.67 22.22
N ALA A 377 -17.64 10.37 20.95
CA ALA A 377 -16.51 10.95 20.22
C ALA A 377 -16.97 11.48 18.87
N SER A 378 -16.45 12.66 18.50
CA SER A 378 -16.70 13.28 17.19
C SER A 378 -15.90 12.57 16.09
N LEU A 379 -16.59 12.07 15.07
CA LEU A 379 -16.03 11.36 13.92
C LEU A 379 -16.98 11.47 12.72
N ASP A 380 -16.45 11.86 11.55
CA ASP A 380 -17.20 11.84 10.29
C ASP A 380 -17.45 10.39 9.84
N VAL A 381 -18.61 9.85 10.20
CA VAL A 381 -18.96 8.46 9.95
C VAL A 381 -19.07 8.15 8.46
N ALA A 382 -19.45 9.13 7.63
CA ALA A 382 -19.58 8.95 6.19
C ALA A 382 -18.21 8.75 5.51
N LEU A 383 -17.17 9.44 6.00
CA LEU A 383 -15.81 9.33 5.49
C LEU A 383 -15.18 7.94 5.73
N TYR A 384 -15.68 7.19 6.71
CA TYR A 384 -15.22 5.84 7.07
C TYR A 384 -16.19 4.72 6.62
N GLY A 385 -17.03 4.98 5.61
CA GLY A 385 -17.90 3.97 5.00
C GLY A 385 -19.19 3.67 5.76
N GLY A 386 -19.57 4.48 6.76
CA GLY A 386 -20.92 4.48 7.32
C GLY A 386 -21.26 3.32 8.27
N SER A 387 -20.37 2.35 8.45
CA SER A 387 -20.64 1.14 9.24
C SER A 387 -19.39 0.58 9.91
N ILE A 388 -19.60 -0.08 11.06
CA ILE A 388 -18.55 -0.77 11.83
C ILE A 388 -18.57 -2.25 11.43
N LEU A 389 -17.42 -2.79 11.06
CA LEU A 389 -17.23 -4.22 10.79
C LEU A 389 -16.96 -5.01 12.06
N ARG A 390 -16.08 -4.50 12.93
CA ARG A 390 -15.64 -5.18 14.16
C ARG A 390 -15.33 -4.19 15.26
N GLY A 391 -15.43 -4.62 16.52
CA GLY A 391 -15.00 -3.85 17.67
C GLY A 391 -14.27 -4.70 18.70
N PHE A 392 -13.34 -4.09 19.42
CA PHE A 392 -12.53 -4.72 20.46
C PHE A 392 -12.47 -3.81 21.68
N ALA A 393 -12.86 -4.30 22.86
CA ALA A 393 -12.86 -3.50 24.07
C ALA A 393 -11.75 -3.89 25.05
N GLY A 394 -10.96 -2.88 25.45
CA GLY A 394 -10.01 -2.92 26.54
C GLY A 394 -10.53 -2.14 27.73
N VAL A 395 -10.52 -2.76 28.90
CA VAL A 395 -11.12 -2.25 30.13
C VAL A 395 -10.10 -2.26 31.27
N ALA A 396 -10.12 -1.20 32.05
CA ALA A 396 -9.34 -1.07 33.26
C ALA A 396 -10.24 -0.66 34.44
N PHE A 397 -10.14 -1.40 35.54
CA PHE A 397 -10.86 -1.12 36.80
C PHE A 397 -10.11 -0.12 37.70
N LYS A 398 -10.85 0.59 38.58
CA LYS A 398 -10.25 1.46 39.62
C LYS A 398 -9.50 0.60 40.65
N LYS A 399 -8.41 1.13 41.21
CA LYS A 399 -7.63 0.45 42.28
C LYS A 399 -8.44 0.16 43.55
N LYS A 400 -9.53 0.90 43.79
CA LYS A 400 -10.47 0.70 44.91
C LYS A 400 -11.90 0.77 44.36
N GLY A 401 -12.48 -0.39 44.03
CA GLY A 401 -13.89 -0.53 43.62
C GLY A 401 -14.08 -1.30 42.30
N ALA A 402 -15.28 -1.89 42.13
CA ALA A 402 -15.67 -2.66 40.93
C ALA A 402 -16.13 -1.78 39.74
N ALA A 403 -16.04 -0.46 39.86
CA ALA A 403 -16.45 0.46 38.79
C ALA A 403 -15.40 0.52 37.66
N LEU A 404 -15.89 0.50 36.42
CA LEU A 404 -15.10 0.70 35.20
C LEU A 404 -14.43 2.09 35.27
N SER A 405 -13.10 2.13 35.21
CA SER A 405 -12.33 3.38 35.29
C SER A 405 -11.98 3.94 33.93
N LEU A 406 -11.51 3.04 33.06
CA LEU A 406 -10.96 3.35 31.76
C LEU A 406 -11.51 2.31 30.78
N VAL A 407 -12.16 2.79 29.74
CA VAL A 407 -12.72 1.97 28.66
C VAL A 407 -12.12 2.49 27.37
N ARG A 408 -11.48 1.60 26.61
CA ARG A 408 -10.95 1.85 25.28
C ARG A 408 -11.60 0.87 24.32
N VAL A 409 -12.21 1.39 23.27
CA VAL A 409 -12.87 0.58 22.24
C VAL A 409 -12.20 0.86 20.91
N GLY A 410 -11.54 -0.16 20.36
CA GLY A 410 -11.00 -0.13 19.01
C GLY A 410 -12.06 -0.58 18.03
N LEU A 411 -12.38 0.26 17.05
CA LEU A 411 -13.41 0.04 16.04
C LEU A 411 -12.74 -0.11 14.67
N VAL A 412 -13.12 -1.15 13.93
CA VAL A 412 -12.73 -1.35 12.54
C VAL A 412 -13.93 -0.98 11.68
N PHE A 413 -13.77 0.04 10.85
CA PHE A 413 -14.81 0.53 9.95
C PHE A 413 -14.81 -0.22 8.61
N ALA A 414 -15.87 -0.03 7.83
CA ALA A 414 -16.04 -0.67 6.51
C ALA A 414 -14.94 -0.32 5.49
N ASP A 415 -14.31 0.84 5.62
CA ASP A 415 -13.16 1.23 4.80
C ASP A 415 -11.82 0.58 5.23
N ALA A 416 -11.85 -0.26 6.27
CA ALA A 416 -10.73 -0.87 6.99
C ALA A 416 -9.96 0.05 7.95
N SER A 417 -10.38 1.29 8.18
CA SER A 417 -9.74 2.15 9.18
C SER A 417 -9.92 1.61 10.61
N LEU A 418 -8.87 1.80 11.43
CA LEU A 418 -8.85 1.44 12.84
C LEU A 418 -8.93 2.71 13.69
N VAL A 419 -10.03 2.87 14.44
CA VAL A 419 -10.30 4.04 15.27
C VAL A 419 -10.35 3.62 16.73
N LEU A 420 -9.58 4.29 17.60
CA LEU A 420 -9.64 4.05 19.05
C LEU A 420 -10.41 5.16 19.75
N VAL A 421 -11.50 4.80 20.43
CA VAL A 421 -12.35 5.70 21.20
C VAL A 421 -12.19 5.37 22.69
N SER A 422 -12.14 6.37 23.57
CA SER A 422 -11.89 6.18 25.00
C SER A 422 -12.65 7.19 25.85
N ASN A 423 -13.00 6.80 27.08
CA ASN A 423 -13.60 7.69 28.08
C ASN A 423 -12.58 8.61 28.79
N GLU A 424 -11.29 8.56 28.42
CA GLU A 424 -10.24 9.46 28.96
C GLU A 424 -10.37 10.89 28.43
N LYS A 425 -10.90 11.05 27.22
CA LYS A 425 -11.14 12.35 26.62
C LYS A 425 -12.51 12.88 27.07
N PRO A 426 -12.68 14.21 27.20
CA PRO A 426 -13.98 14.78 27.51
C PRO A 426 -15.00 14.45 26.41
N ALA A 427 -16.29 14.49 26.76
CA ALA A 427 -17.37 14.31 25.79
C ALA A 427 -17.21 15.29 24.62
N ASP A 428 -17.50 14.82 23.41
CA ASP A 428 -17.38 15.54 22.13
C ASP A 428 -15.95 15.78 21.62
N ALA A 429 -14.91 15.38 22.37
CA ALA A 429 -13.56 15.30 21.84
C ALA A 429 -13.46 14.21 20.76
N GLY A 430 -12.59 14.42 19.78
CA GLY A 430 -12.32 13.41 18.75
C GLY A 430 -11.72 12.11 19.32
N PRO A 431 -11.61 11.05 18.50
CA PRO A 431 -11.03 9.76 18.91
C PRO A 431 -9.61 9.92 19.47
N VAL A 432 -9.12 8.94 20.22
CA VAL A 432 -7.76 8.94 20.76
C VAL A 432 -6.75 9.05 19.62
N TRP A 433 -6.90 8.20 18.62
CA TRP A 433 -6.17 8.21 17.36
C TRP A 433 -6.98 7.48 16.27
N ILE A 434 -6.60 7.73 15.02
CA ILE A 434 -7.16 7.11 13.82
C ILE A 434 -5.99 6.55 13.01
N ARG A 435 -6.09 5.28 12.59
CA ARG A 435 -5.15 4.64 11.67
C ARG A 435 -5.86 4.26 10.38
N GLU A 436 -5.42 4.83 9.27
CA GLU A 436 -5.94 4.58 7.93
C GLU A 436 -5.30 3.31 7.32
N GLU A 437 -5.79 2.12 7.70
CA GLU A 437 -5.25 0.84 7.17
C GLU A 437 -5.72 0.50 5.75
N ALA A 438 -6.69 1.25 5.21
CA ALA A 438 -7.08 1.13 3.81
C ALA A 438 -5.88 1.32 2.85
N LEU A 439 -4.91 2.14 3.25
CA LEU A 439 -3.69 2.44 2.49
C LEU A 439 -2.77 1.23 2.30
N ALA A 440 -2.90 0.15 3.08
CA ALA A 440 -2.20 -1.11 2.83
C ALA A 440 -2.78 -1.89 1.62
N HIS A 441 -3.91 -1.44 1.09
CA HIS A 441 -4.65 -2.09 0.02
C HIS A 441 -4.81 -1.18 -1.22
N VAL A 442 -3.78 -0.37 -1.52
CA VAL A 442 -3.77 0.47 -2.73
C VAL A 442 -3.80 -0.39 -4.00
N THR A 443 -4.67 -0.01 -4.93
CA THR A 443 -4.86 -0.66 -6.24
C THR A 443 -4.39 0.20 -7.39
N GLN A 444 -4.71 1.50 -7.36
CA GLN A 444 -4.33 2.50 -8.35
C GLN A 444 -3.71 3.71 -7.67
N MET A 445 -2.75 4.32 -8.35
CA MET A 445 -2.03 5.48 -7.86
C MET A 445 -1.67 6.39 -9.02
N TYR A 446 -1.86 7.69 -8.83
CA TYR A 446 -1.49 8.72 -9.78
C TYR A 446 -0.80 9.88 -9.08
N TRP A 447 0.11 10.53 -9.83
CA TRP A 447 0.74 11.77 -9.42
C TRP A 447 -0.05 12.94 -9.98
N VAL A 448 -0.33 13.91 -9.13
CA VAL A 448 -0.99 15.15 -9.52
C VAL A 448 -0.24 16.33 -8.94
N THR A 449 -0.13 17.41 -9.70
CA THR A 449 0.38 18.68 -9.18
C THR A 449 -0.80 19.52 -8.69
N PRO A 450 -0.98 19.74 -7.39
CA PRO A 450 -2.03 20.61 -6.88
C PRO A 450 -1.70 22.10 -7.13
N THR A 451 -2.68 22.97 -6.95
CA THR A 451 -2.49 24.42 -6.93
C THR A 451 -1.96 24.82 -5.55
N PHE A 452 -0.67 25.16 -5.43
CA PHE A 452 0.00 25.33 -4.13
C PHE A 452 -0.31 26.63 -3.40
N ASP A 453 -0.69 27.70 -4.11
CA ASP A 453 -0.87 29.02 -3.51
C ASP A 453 -2.27 29.58 -3.77
N SER A 454 -2.94 30.05 -2.71
CA SER A 454 -4.15 30.90 -2.81
C SER A 454 -3.86 32.18 -3.63
N VAL A 455 -2.61 32.64 -3.61
CA VAL A 455 -2.14 33.76 -4.42
C VAL A 455 -2.09 33.42 -5.91
N ASP A 456 -1.82 32.17 -6.28
CA ASP A 456 -1.83 31.73 -7.67
C ASP A 456 -3.23 31.32 -8.15
N GLN A 457 -4.10 30.86 -7.25
CA GLN A 457 -5.53 30.66 -7.54
C GLN A 457 -6.20 32.01 -7.91
N ASP A 458 -5.99 33.07 -7.13
CA ASP A 458 -6.55 34.42 -7.38
C ASP A 458 -5.92 35.14 -8.59
N LYS A 459 -4.75 34.69 -9.05
CA LYS A 459 -4.00 35.29 -10.16
C LYS A 459 -3.97 34.42 -11.41
N SER A 460 -4.60 33.26 -11.37
CA SER A 460 -4.61 32.35 -12.50
C SER A 460 -5.27 33.04 -13.69
N LEU A 461 -4.42 33.44 -14.62
CA LEU A 461 -4.82 34.20 -15.78
C LEU A 461 -5.72 33.29 -16.61
N LYS A 462 -7.00 33.69 -16.78
CA LYS A 462 -7.94 32.98 -17.67
C LYS A 462 -7.60 33.20 -19.13
N VAL A 463 -6.92 34.31 -19.43
CA VAL A 463 -6.51 34.75 -20.77
C VAL A 463 -5.11 35.37 -20.66
N ILE A 464 -4.34 35.35 -21.75
CA ILE A 464 -3.04 36.03 -21.83
C ILE A 464 -3.26 37.53 -21.53
N PRO A 465 -2.58 38.10 -20.51
CA PRO A 465 -2.78 39.47 -20.09
C PRO A 465 -2.33 40.44 -21.18
N THR A 466 -3.00 41.57 -21.26
CA THR A 466 -2.53 42.71 -22.06
C THR A 466 -1.30 43.35 -21.41
N TYR A 467 -0.49 44.06 -22.19
CA TYR A 467 0.72 44.74 -21.70
C TYR A 467 0.47 45.59 -20.42
N TRP A 468 -0.66 46.27 -20.33
CA TRP A 468 -1.01 47.10 -19.16
C TRP A 468 -1.36 46.28 -17.92
N GLU A 469 -1.98 45.11 -18.11
CA GLU A 469 -2.25 44.15 -17.04
C GLU A 469 -0.94 43.52 -16.55
N GLU A 470 -0.04 43.15 -17.46
CA GLU A 470 1.32 42.69 -17.11
C GLU A 470 2.09 43.75 -16.33
N LEU A 471 2.12 45.00 -16.81
CA LEU A 471 2.78 46.10 -16.12
C LEU A 471 2.18 46.32 -14.72
N GLY A 472 0.86 46.24 -14.59
CA GLY A 472 0.16 46.31 -13.31
C GLY A 472 0.53 45.14 -12.37
N LEU A 473 0.74 43.93 -12.89
CA LEU A 473 1.21 42.78 -12.13
C LEU A 473 2.67 42.95 -11.70
N GLU A 474 3.55 43.44 -12.56
CA GLU A 474 4.95 43.72 -12.24
C GLU A 474 5.08 44.83 -11.19
N LEU A 475 4.29 45.89 -11.28
CA LEU A 475 4.26 46.94 -10.25
C LEU A 475 3.81 46.37 -8.89
N LYS A 476 2.79 45.50 -8.88
CA LYS A 476 2.38 44.80 -7.65
C LYS A 476 3.48 43.89 -7.11
N LYS A 477 4.24 43.20 -7.97
CA LYS A 477 5.42 42.40 -7.57
C LYS A 477 6.51 43.29 -6.97
N LEU A 478 6.77 44.46 -7.57
CA LEU A 478 7.75 45.42 -7.06
C LEU A 478 7.37 45.96 -5.67
N VAL A 479 6.10 46.30 -5.45
CA VAL A 479 5.60 46.73 -4.13
C VAL A 479 5.73 45.61 -3.09
N LYS A 480 5.43 44.36 -3.48
CA LYS A 480 5.66 43.18 -2.61
C LYS A 480 7.15 42.97 -2.32
N PHE A 481 8.02 43.13 -3.32
CA PHE A 481 9.47 43.03 -3.13
C PHE A 481 9.98 44.12 -2.17
N ALA A 482 9.55 45.37 -2.35
CA ALA A 482 9.93 46.48 -1.49
C ALA A 482 9.46 46.29 -0.03
N SER A 483 8.25 45.76 0.17
CA SER A 483 7.78 45.39 1.51
C SER A 483 8.54 44.20 2.10
N SER A 484 8.93 43.21 1.27
CA SER A 484 9.74 42.07 1.71
C SER A 484 11.20 42.42 2.05
N LEU A 485 11.73 43.53 1.51
CA LEU A 485 13.07 44.03 1.84
C LEU A 485 13.21 44.33 3.34
N SER A 486 12.12 44.76 3.98
CA SER A 486 12.08 45.00 5.43
C SER A 486 12.21 43.71 6.27
N THR A 487 11.95 42.55 5.66
CA THR A 487 11.99 41.23 6.30
C THR A 487 13.20 40.38 5.89
N LEU A 488 14.10 40.88 5.03
CA LEU A 488 15.28 40.15 4.53
C LEU A 488 16.23 39.66 5.63
N TRP A 489 16.25 40.32 6.80
CA TRP A 489 17.06 39.90 7.95
C TRP A 489 16.39 38.85 8.85
N SER A 490 15.15 38.47 8.58
CA SER A 490 14.52 37.32 9.26
C SER A 490 14.81 36.05 8.46
N ALA A 491 15.48 35.08 9.09
CA ALA A 491 15.64 33.74 8.54
C ALA A 491 14.26 33.20 8.11
N THR A 492 14.13 32.78 6.85
CA THR A 492 12.85 32.39 6.26
C THR A 492 12.80 30.90 5.91
N ASP A 493 11.63 30.32 6.17
CA ASP A 493 11.25 28.92 6.04
C ASP A 493 11.73 28.21 4.75
N THR A 494 12.27 27.01 4.92
CA THR A 494 12.72 26.08 3.87
C THR A 494 11.57 25.51 3.01
N THR A 495 10.31 25.65 3.44
CA THR A 495 9.14 25.05 2.78
C THR A 495 8.76 25.72 1.44
N LYS A 496 9.11 27.01 1.26
CA LYS A 496 8.71 27.81 0.09
C LYS A 496 9.35 27.40 -1.24
N HIS A 497 10.52 26.76 -1.24
CA HIS A 497 11.23 26.39 -2.47
C HIS A 497 10.74 25.10 -3.11
N SER A 498 9.91 24.33 -2.39
CA SER A 498 9.59 22.96 -2.76
C SER A 498 8.54 22.87 -3.88
N SER A 499 7.66 23.89 -4.00
CA SER A 499 6.73 24.06 -5.13
C SER A 499 7.46 24.54 -6.39
N THR A 500 8.44 25.46 -6.25
CA THR A 500 9.23 25.98 -7.38
C THR A 500 9.99 24.88 -8.12
N PHE A 501 10.54 23.91 -7.39
CA PHE A 501 11.26 22.77 -7.98
C PHE A 501 10.35 21.59 -8.36
N GLY A 502 9.04 21.71 -8.11
CA GLY A 502 8.05 20.66 -8.41
C GLY A 502 8.21 19.40 -7.55
N PHE A 503 8.76 19.53 -6.34
CA PHE A 503 8.88 18.43 -5.38
C PHE A 503 7.56 18.18 -4.64
N ALA A 504 6.82 19.24 -4.36
CA ALA A 504 5.49 19.14 -3.80
C ALA A 504 4.57 18.61 -4.89
N LYS A 505 3.93 17.46 -4.64
CA LYS A 505 2.91 16.84 -5.48
C LYS A 505 1.89 16.15 -4.58
N LEU A 506 0.72 15.89 -5.12
CA LEU A 506 -0.29 15.09 -4.46
C LEU A 506 -0.26 13.66 -5.03
N LEU A 507 -0.20 12.69 -4.13
CA LEU A 507 -0.35 11.26 -4.41
C LEU A 507 -1.84 10.93 -4.31
N VAL A 508 -2.48 10.66 -5.43
CA VAL A 508 -3.89 10.23 -5.46
C VAL A 508 -3.92 8.70 -5.44
N LEU A 509 -4.45 8.13 -4.35
CA LEU A 509 -4.45 6.69 -4.09
C LEU A 509 -5.88 6.14 -3.98
N TYR A 510 -6.20 5.12 -4.76
CA TYR A 510 -7.47 4.40 -4.65
C TYR A 510 -7.26 2.99 -4.07
N THR A 511 -8.00 2.67 -3.02
CA THR A 511 -7.86 1.41 -2.27
C THR A 511 -8.89 0.37 -2.71
N SER A 512 -8.58 -0.92 -2.51
CA SER A 512 -9.54 -2.00 -2.79
C SER A 512 -10.77 -1.97 -1.89
N THR A 513 -10.68 -1.30 -0.72
CA THR A 513 -11.81 -1.06 0.18
C THR A 513 -12.75 0.02 -0.34
N GLY A 514 -12.34 0.79 -1.36
CA GLY A 514 -13.17 1.79 -2.01
C GLY A 514 -12.97 3.22 -1.52
N LYS A 515 -11.85 3.51 -0.84
CA LYS A 515 -11.51 4.85 -0.37
C LYS A 515 -10.47 5.49 -1.28
N LEU A 516 -10.67 6.78 -1.56
CA LEU A 516 -9.79 7.63 -2.34
C LEU A 516 -9.07 8.58 -1.38
N TYR A 517 -7.75 8.70 -1.52
CA TYR A 517 -6.91 9.59 -0.71
C TYR A 517 -6.13 10.54 -1.61
N GLY A 518 -5.99 11.79 -1.19
CA GLY A 518 -4.93 12.69 -1.62
C GLY A 518 -3.88 12.81 -0.52
N LEU A 519 -2.68 12.25 -0.71
CA LEU A 519 -1.56 12.42 0.22
C LEU A 519 -0.60 13.48 -0.30
N ASP A 520 -0.06 14.32 0.58
CA ASP A 520 1.08 15.14 0.23
C ASP A 520 2.33 14.27 0.05
N SER A 521 3.03 14.44 -1.07
CA SER A 521 4.23 13.65 -1.40
C SER A 521 5.38 13.88 -0.44
N GLN A 522 5.52 15.07 0.14
CA GLN A 522 6.67 15.40 0.98
C GLN A 522 6.50 14.93 2.43
N THR A 523 5.32 15.17 3.00
CA THR A 523 5.04 14.81 4.40
C THR A 523 4.43 13.41 4.55
N GLY A 524 3.82 12.87 3.49
CA GLY A 524 3.02 11.64 3.57
C GLY A 524 1.71 11.81 4.34
N ALA A 525 1.35 13.05 4.71
CA ALA A 525 0.11 13.35 5.40
C ALA A 525 -1.10 13.25 4.44
N VAL A 526 -2.24 12.84 4.98
CA VAL A 526 -3.51 12.82 4.24
C VAL A 526 -4.01 14.27 4.14
N ALA A 527 -3.99 14.84 2.94
CA ALA A 527 -4.54 16.17 2.68
C ALA A 527 -6.07 16.13 2.64
N TRP A 528 -6.63 15.12 1.96
CA TRP A 528 -8.07 14.84 1.92
C TRP A 528 -8.34 13.36 1.68
N SER A 529 -9.54 12.90 2.00
CA SER A 529 -9.99 11.55 1.67
C SER A 529 -11.49 11.50 1.42
N ARG A 530 -11.93 10.53 0.61
CA ARG A 530 -13.34 10.34 0.23
C ARG A 530 -13.65 8.86 0.08
N PHE A 531 -14.75 8.42 0.66
CA PHE A 531 -15.25 7.07 0.46
C PHE A 531 -16.17 7.02 -0.77
N LEU A 532 -15.82 6.20 -1.76
CA LEU A 532 -16.60 6.01 -3.00
C LEU A 532 -17.23 4.61 -3.08
N GLY A 533 -16.69 3.65 -2.34
CA GLY A 533 -17.03 2.23 -2.45
C GLY A 533 -16.12 1.47 -3.41
N PRO A 534 -16.09 0.13 -3.33
CA PRO A 534 -15.13 -0.70 -4.05
C PRO A 534 -15.45 -0.80 -5.56
N GLY A 535 -14.43 -1.09 -6.37
CA GLY A 535 -14.58 -1.45 -7.79
C GLY A 535 -14.64 -0.27 -8.77
N HIS A 536 -14.38 0.95 -8.34
CA HIS A 536 -14.28 2.11 -9.23
C HIS A 536 -12.96 2.08 -10.01
N GLN A 537 -12.98 2.63 -11.23
CA GLN A 537 -11.77 2.86 -12.02
C GLN A 537 -11.42 4.34 -11.96
N LEU A 538 -10.19 4.64 -11.52
CA LEU A 538 -9.65 5.99 -11.47
C LEU A 538 -8.82 6.28 -12.72
N LEU A 539 -9.01 7.46 -13.31
CA LEU A 539 -8.30 8.00 -14.46
C LEU A 539 -7.94 9.47 -14.20
N VAL A 540 -6.89 9.98 -14.83
CA VAL A 540 -6.48 11.39 -14.72
C VAL A 540 -6.79 12.09 -16.04
N THR A 541 -7.71 13.06 -16.02
CA THR A 541 -8.01 13.90 -17.18
C THR A 541 -7.00 15.03 -17.29
N ARG A 542 -6.64 15.63 -16.14
CA ARG A 542 -5.67 16.71 -16.04
C ARG A 542 -4.76 16.53 -14.83
N ASP A 543 -3.45 16.45 -15.08
CA ASP A 543 -2.41 16.15 -14.10
C ASP A 543 -1.77 17.39 -13.44
N HIS A 544 -1.92 18.56 -14.05
CA HIS A 544 -1.35 19.82 -13.59
C HIS A 544 -2.35 20.97 -13.77
N PRO A 545 -2.28 22.03 -12.96
CA PRO A 545 -3.18 23.17 -13.09
C PRO A 545 -2.90 23.93 -14.39
N ALA A 546 -3.96 24.39 -15.05
CA ALA A 546 -3.89 25.16 -16.28
C ALA A 546 -4.92 26.30 -16.23
N PHE A 547 -4.50 27.54 -16.51
CA PHE A 547 -5.38 28.72 -16.69
C PHE A 547 -6.53 28.84 -15.66
N GLY A 548 -6.24 28.61 -14.38
CA GLY A 548 -7.18 28.76 -13.27
C GLY A 548 -8.12 27.58 -13.00
N ALA A 549 -7.95 26.50 -13.75
CA ALA A 549 -8.55 25.22 -13.44
C ALA A 549 -7.51 24.30 -12.78
N GLY A 550 -7.88 23.69 -11.66
CA GLY A 550 -7.08 22.70 -10.96
C GLY A 550 -6.88 21.42 -11.77
N ALA A 551 -6.10 20.52 -11.19
CA ALA A 551 -5.98 19.17 -11.72
C ALA A 551 -7.29 18.38 -11.48
N GLU A 552 -7.63 17.49 -12.40
CA GLU A 552 -8.95 16.87 -12.47
C GLU A 552 -8.81 15.35 -12.64
N LEU A 553 -9.61 14.63 -11.87
CA LEU A 553 -9.67 13.17 -11.81
C LEU A 553 -11.02 12.72 -12.37
N LEU A 554 -11.01 11.59 -13.08
CA LEU A 554 -12.22 10.92 -13.52
C LEU A 554 -12.38 9.61 -12.77
N VAL A 555 -13.50 9.47 -12.07
CA VAL A 555 -13.93 8.24 -11.42
C VAL A 555 -15.02 7.61 -12.27
N VAL A 556 -14.82 6.36 -12.66
CA VAL A 556 -15.79 5.57 -13.42
C VAL A 556 -16.39 4.51 -12.51
N THR A 557 -17.71 4.56 -12.33
CA THR A 557 -18.43 3.58 -11.50
C THR A 557 -18.50 2.20 -12.17
N PRO A 558 -18.45 1.10 -11.41
CA PRO A 558 -18.35 -0.25 -12.00
C PRO A 558 -19.58 -0.68 -12.81
N GLN A 559 -20.80 -0.38 -12.35
CA GLN A 559 -22.06 -0.93 -12.90
C GLN A 559 -22.68 -0.06 -14.00
N SER A 560 -22.92 1.22 -13.71
CA SER A 560 -23.52 2.17 -14.66
C SER A 560 -22.49 2.83 -15.59
N LYS A 561 -21.19 2.68 -15.30
CA LYS A 561 -20.09 3.45 -15.94
C LYS A 561 -20.36 4.95 -15.93
N GLN A 562 -21.11 5.42 -14.93
CA GLN A 562 -21.28 6.83 -14.63
C GLN A 562 -19.91 7.48 -14.43
N LEU A 563 -19.76 8.67 -15.00
CA LEU A 563 -18.53 9.45 -15.03
C LEU A 563 -18.64 10.56 -13.98
N LEU A 564 -17.74 10.55 -13.01
CA LEU A 564 -17.67 11.55 -11.94
C LEU A 564 -16.31 12.25 -12.03
N TRP A 565 -16.32 13.55 -12.32
CA TRP A 565 -15.12 14.38 -12.30
C TRP A 565 -14.92 14.98 -10.92
N LEU A 566 -13.75 14.75 -10.36
CA LEU A 566 -13.32 15.27 -9.07
C LEU A 566 -12.18 16.26 -9.26
N ASP A 567 -12.15 17.31 -8.46
CA ASP A 567 -10.95 18.13 -8.32
C ASP A 567 -9.92 17.33 -7.52
N ALA A 568 -8.70 17.25 -8.03
CA ALA A 568 -7.66 16.46 -7.41
C ALA A 568 -7.09 17.12 -6.15
N GLY A 569 -7.18 18.45 -6.02
CA GLY A 569 -6.64 19.22 -4.92
C GLY A 569 -7.43 19.03 -3.62
N ASP A 570 -8.76 18.95 -3.70
CA ASP A 570 -9.64 18.84 -2.52
C ASP A 570 -10.58 17.61 -2.51
N GLY A 571 -10.71 16.90 -3.65
CA GLY A 571 -11.61 15.75 -3.77
C GLY A 571 -13.10 16.12 -3.90
N SER A 572 -13.41 17.38 -4.21
CA SER A 572 -14.76 17.87 -4.47
C SER A 572 -15.27 17.38 -5.83
N VAL A 573 -16.59 17.21 -5.96
CA VAL A 573 -17.21 16.81 -7.24
C VAL A 573 -17.37 18.05 -8.09
N VAL A 574 -16.74 18.06 -9.26
CA VAL A 574 -16.79 19.17 -10.22
C VAL A 574 -17.91 18.95 -11.23
N HIS A 575 -18.07 17.71 -11.71
CA HIS A 575 -19.06 17.38 -12.73
C HIS A 575 -19.46 15.90 -12.67
N GLU A 576 -20.64 15.59 -13.18
CA GLU A 576 -21.20 14.24 -13.19
C GLU A 576 -22.00 14.05 -14.47
N ASP A 577 -21.63 13.03 -15.25
CA ASP A 577 -22.35 12.62 -16.46
C ASP A 577 -22.75 11.16 -16.38
N VAL A 578 -23.94 10.86 -16.89
CA VAL A 578 -24.47 9.50 -16.99
C VAL A 578 -24.56 9.12 -18.48
N PRO A 579 -23.80 8.11 -18.94
CA PRO A 579 -23.93 7.61 -20.31
C PRO A 579 -25.34 7.10 -20.60
N ALA A 580 -25.86 7.33 -21.81
CA ALA A 580 -27.20 6.92 -22.19
C ALA A 580 -27.38 5.39 -22.04
N SER A 581 -28.39 4.98 -21.27
CA SER A 581 -28.58 3.62 -20.74
C SER A 581 -29.36 2.69 -21.70
N SER A 582 -29.06 2.69 -22.99
CA SER A 582 -29.85 1.92 -23.98
C SER A 582 -29.41 0.47 -24.19
N SER A 583 -28.25 0.03 -23.67
CA SER A 583 -27.75 -1.34 -23.86
C SER A 583 -27.21 -1.97 -22.58
N SER A 584 -27.50 -3.27 -22.38
CA SER A 584 -26.99 -4.10 -21.26
C SER A 584 -25.54 -4.59 -21.47
N GLY A 585 -24.83 -4.04 -22.47
CA GLY A 585 -23.47 -4.45 -22.83
C GLY A 585 -22.41 -3.96 -21.85
N VAL A 586 -21.24 -4.61 -21.86
CA VAL A 586 -20.08 -4.18 -21.06
C VAL A 586 -19.54 -2.88 -21.65
N LYS A 587 -19.71 -1.75 -20.95
CA LYS A 587 -19.14 -0.47 -21.36
C LYS A 587 -17.72 -0.28 -20.81
N TRP A 588 -16.84 0.33 -21.60
CA TRP A 588 -15.45 0.60 -21.20
C TRP A 588 -15.02 2.01 -21.60
N VAL A 589 -14.09 2.59 -20.84
CA VAL A 589 -13.75 4.02 -20.91
C VAL A 589 -12.35 4.21 -21.47
N VAL A 590 -12.22 5.20 -22.35
CA VAL A 590 -10.97 5.56 -23.02
C VAL A 590 -10.75 7.06 -22.93
N LEU A 591 -9.54 7.47 -22.61
CA LEU A 591 -9.15 8.87 -22.63
C LEU A 591 -8.61 9.24 -24.02
N LEU A 592 -9.24 10.20 -24.69
CA LEU A 592 -8.75 10.74 -25.97
C LEU A 592 -7.45 11.52 -25.76
N PRO A 593 -6.64 11.81 -26.81
CA PRO A 593 -5.43 12.60 -26.65
C PRO A 593 -5.72 13.98 -26.04
N LYS A 594 -4.75 14.53 -25.30
CA LYS A 594 -4.85 15.90 -24.77
C LYS A 594 -4.88 16.87 -25.96
N LEU A 595 -5.96 17.65 -26.08
CA LEU A 595 -6.05 18.70 -27.09
C LEU A 595 -4.99 19.77 -26.80
N LYS A 596 -4.22 20.15 -27.82
CA LYS A 596 -3.29 21.28 -27.70
C LYS A 596 -4.10 22.55 -27.45
N HIS A 597 -3.68 23.38 -26.51
CA HIS A 597 -4.39 24.60 -26.08
C HIS A 597 -4.38 25.73 -27.12
N VAL A 598 -4.29 25.41 -28.41
CA VAL A 598 -3.81 26.38 -29.40
C VAL A 598 -4.91 27.31 -29.91
N GLU A 599 -6.21 26.96 -29.86
CA GLU A 599 -7.25 27.84 -30.44
C GLU A 599 -8.64 27.68 -29.80
N LEU A 600 -8.80 27.93 -28.49
CA LEU A 600 -10.14 27.96 -27.86
C LEU A 600 -10.33 29.26 -27.07
N ASP A 601 -11.31 30.07 -27.50
CA ASP A 601 -11.83 31.27 -26.81
C ASP A 601 -12.55 30.96 -25.48
N ALA A 602 -12.58 29.69 -25.05
CA ALA A 602 -13.31 29.19 -23.90
C ALA A 602 -12.42 28.85 -22.70
N THR A 603 -13.04 28.81 -21.51
CA THR A 603 -12.48 28.27 -20.26
C THR A 603 -11.92 26.87 -20.49
N VAL A 604 -10.66 26.64 -20.07
CA VAL A 604 -9.86 25.40 -20.13
C VAL A 604 -10.65 24.15 -20.56
N PRO A 605 -10.53 23.69 -21.82
CA PRO A 605 -11.26 22.53 -22.31
C PRO A 605 -10.91 21.29 -21.48
N ARG A 606 -11.91 20.45 -21.21
CA ARG A 606 -11.70 19.16 -20.54
C ARG A 606 -11.17 18.14 -21.54
N ARG A 607 -10.35 17.21 -21.05
CA ARG A 607 -9.91 16.07 -21.87
C ARG A 607 -11.14 15.21 -22.19
N VAL A 608 -11.42 15.02 -23.47
CA VAL A 608 -12.58 14.23 -23.91
C VAL A 608 -12.38 12.76 -23.56
N VAL A 609 -13.47 12.13 -23.13
CA VAL A 609 -13.54 10.75 -22.69
C VAL A 609 -14.54 10.02 -23.59
N GLY A 610 -14.11 8.90 -24.17
CA GLY A 610 -14.97 8.01 -24.94
C GLY A 610 -15.45 6.83 -24.10
N VAL A 611 -16.75 6.61 -24.04
CA VAL A 611 -17.39 5.43 -23.47
C VAL A 611 -17.81 4.52 -24.61
N LEU A 612 -17.19 3.35 -24.72
CA LEU A 612 -17.45 2.39 -25.79
C LEU A 612 -18.33 1.26 -25.27
N ASP A 613 -19.38 0.94 -26.02
CA ASP A 613 -20.23 -0.23 -25.78
C ASP A 613 -19.72 -1.45 -26.56
N ASP A 614 -19.49 -2.54 -25.85
CA ASP A 614 -19.00 -3.80 -26.40
C ASP A 614 -19.96 -4.45 -27.41
N ALA A 615 -21.26 -4.36 -27.19
CA ALA A 615 -22.24 -5.06 -28.03
C ALA A 615 -22.47 -4.35 -29.37
N THR A 616 -22.42 -3.02 -29.36
CA THR A 616 -22.79 -2.18 -30.51
C THR A 616 -21.60 -1.49 -31.17
N ASN A 617 -20.44 -1.48 -30.51
CA ASN A 617 -19.28 -0.64 -30.85
C ASN A 617 -19.62 0.86 -30.96
N HIS A 618 -20.72 1.30 -30.32
CA HIS A 618 -21.09 2.70 -30.23
C HIS A 618 -20.15 3.44 -29.26
N VAL A 619 -19.85 4.70 -29.57
CA VAL A 619 -18.98 5.56 -28.77
C VAL A 619 -19.77 6.78 -28.32
N ASP A 620 -19.87 6.97 -27.00
CA ASP A 620 -20.38 8.22 -26.42
C ASP A 620 -19.18 9.07 -25.98
N LEU A 621 -19.12 10.34 -26.42
CA LEU A 621 -18.03 11.28 -26.08
C LEU A 621 -18.49 12.29 -25.03
N PHE A 622 -17.64 12.53 -24.02
CA PHE A 622 -17.89 13.48 -22.92
C PHE A 622 -16.67 14.38 -22.70
N PRO A 623 -16.84 15.72 -22.61
CA PRO A 623 -18.07 16.48 -22.83
C PRO A 623 -18.51 16.43 -24.31
N ALA A 624 -19.82 16.45 -24.56
CA ALA A 624 -20.36 16.35 -25.92
C ALA A 624 -20.18 17.62 -26.77
N ASP A 625 -19.93 18.76 -26.11
CA ASP A 625 -19.87 20.08 -26.75
C ASP A 625 -18.53 20.38 -27.45
N GLU A 626 -17.48 19.60 -27.18
CA GLU A 626 -16.14 19.79 -27.75
C GLU A 626 -16.05 19.24 -29.18
N ASP A 627 -15.50 20.02 -30.13
CA ASP A 627 -15.29 19.54 -31.50
C ASP A 627 -13.99 18.73 -31.61
N VAL A 628 -14.15 17.40 -31.67
CA VAL A 628 -13.03 16.43 -31.64
C VAL A 628 -12.85 15.71 -32.98
N ARG A 629 -13.62 16.07 -34.02
CA ARG A 629 -13.73 15.30 -35.27
C ARG A 629 -12.39 14.98 -35.93
N ASP A 630 -11.49 15.96 -35.97
CA ASP A 630 -10.17 15.81 -36.61
C ASP A 630 -9.21 14.90 -35.81
N HIS A 631 -9.39 14.83 -34.49
CA HIS A 631 -8.54 14.04 -33.60
C HIS A 631 -9.03 12.59 -33.44
N VAL A 632 -10.31 12.34 -33.71
CA VAL A 632 -10.95 11.02 -33.54
C VAL A 632 -10.57 10.06 -34.69
N GLN A 633 -10.51 10.54 -35.94
CA GLN A 633 -10.30 9.70 -37.13
C GLN A 633 -8.97 8.94 -37.18
N SER A 634 -8.01 9.28 -36.33
CA SER A 634 -6.69 8.63 -36.25
C SER A 634 -6.38 8.04 -34.86
N PHE A 635 -7.40 7.89 -34.01
CA PHE A 635 -7.23 7.39 -32.65
C PHE A 635 -7.48 5.88 -32.57
N TYR A 636 -6.43 5.15 -32.18
CA TYR A 636 -6.45 3.71 -32.01
C TYR A 636 -6.49 3.34 -30.53
N VAL A 637 -7.29 2.34 -30.22
CA VAL A 637 -7.46 1.83 -28.86
C VAL A 637 -7.36 0.34 -28.88
N HIS A 638 -6.78 -0.25 -27.85
CA HIS A 638 -6.72 -1.70 -27.70
C HIS A 638 -7.18 -2.13 -26.33
N ARG A 639 -7.75 -3.32 -26.26
CA ARG A 639 -8.16 -3.96 -25.01
C ARG A 639 -7.92 -5.46 -25.08
N TYR A 640 -7.93 -6.09 -23.92
CA TYR A 640 -7.97 -7.53 -23.80
C TYR A 640 -9.42 -7.97 -23.56
N ASN A 641 -9.97 -8.84 -24.41
CA ASN A 641 -11.26 -9.48 -24.17
C ASN A 641 -11.04 -10.84 -23.48
N PRO A 642 -11.46 -11.01 -22.21
CA PRO A 642 -11.33 -12.28 -21.51
C PRO A 642 -12.16 -13.42 -22.13
N HIS A 643 -13.30 -13.11 -22.77
CA HIS A 643 -14.18 -14.12 -23.37
C HIS A 643 -13.53 -14.77 -24.60
N ASP A 644 -12.98 -13.95 -25.49
CA ASP A 644 -12.33 -14.43 -26.73
C ASP A 644 -10.86 -14.81 -26.52
N HIS A 645 -10.34 -14.60 -25.30
CA HIS A 645 -8.94 -14.80 -24.94
C HIS A 645 -7.98 -14.11 -25.94
N ALA A 646 -8.33 -12.88 -26.33
CA ALA A 646 -7.66 -12.16 -27.42
C ALA A 646 -7.49 -10.67 -27.10
N PHE A 647 -6.38 -10.09 -27.56
CA PHE A 647 -6.25 -8.64 -27.66
C PHE A 647 -6.97 -8.16 -28.92
N GLN A 648 -7.76 -7.12 -28.80
CA GLN A 648 -8.52 -6.51 -29.90
C GLN A 648 -8.17 -5.03 -29.99
N GLY A 649 -7.87 -4.58 -31.20
CA GLY A 649 -7.64 -3.18 -31.53
C GLY A 649 -8.81 -2.58 -32.31
N PHE A 650 -9.17 -1.35 -31.97
CA PHE A 650 -10.26 -0.58 -32.56
C PHE A 650 -9.72 0.77 -33.01
N VAL A 651 -10.30 1.32 -34.08
CA VAL A 651 -10.11 2.72 -34.48
C VAL A 651 -11.44 3.44 -34.27
N LEU A 652 -11.38 4.67 -33.76
CA LEU A 652 -12.57 5.53 -33.72
C LEU A 652 -12.83 6.08 -35.12
N ALA A 653 -13.58 5.35 -35.94
CA ALA A 653 -13.86 5.70 -37.33
C ALA A 653 -14.75 6.96 -37.45
N SER A 654 -15.61 7.19 -36.47
CA SER A 654 -16.41 8.41 -36.32
C SER A 654 -16.52 8.80 -34.84
N THR A 655 -17.11 9.96 -34.56
CA THR A 655 -17.44 10.38 -33.19
C THR A 655 -18.47 9.49 -32.50
N THR A 656 -19.14 8.59 -33.24
CA THR A 656 -20.25 7.76 -32.75
C THR A 656 -19.98 6.26 -32.83
N ALA A 657 -18.95 5.82 -33.56
CA ALA A 657 -18.70 4.40 -33.78
C ALA A 657 -17.20 4.07 -33.83
N ALA A 658 -16.85 2.98 -33.17
CA ALA A 658 -15.54 2.35 -33.26
C ALA A 658 -15.58 1.16 -34.22
N SER A 659 -14.56 0.98 -35.05
CA SER A 659 -14.42 -0.19 -35.92
C SER A 659 -13.24 -1.07 -35.50
N PRO A 660 -13.39 -2.40 -35.49
CA PRO A 660 -12.28 -3.31 -35.18
C PRO A 660 -11.25 -3.31 -36.31
N VAL A 661 -9.97 -3.24 -35.95
CA VAL A 661 -8.83 -3.20 -36.89
C VAL A 661 -8.05 -4.51 -36.88
N TRP A 662 -7.76 -5.03 -35.69
CA TRP A 662 -6.93 -6.22 -35.53
C TRP A 662 -7.37 -7.03 -34.31
N SER A 663 -7.08 -8.33 -34.34
CA SER A 663 -7.24 -9.20 -33.18
C SER A 663 -6.08 -10.19 -33.10
N VAL A 664 -5.45 -10.27 -31.93
CA VAL A 664 -4.38 -11.23 -31.61
C VAL A 664 -4.89 -12.16 -30.53
N ALA A 665 -5.31 -13.37 -30.95
CA ALA A 665 -5.73 -14.42 -30.03
C ALA A 665 -4.51 -15.04 -29.32
N LEU A 666 -4.61 -15.21 -28.02
CA LEU A 666 -3.64 -15.95 -27.22
C LEU A 666 -4.08 -17.42 -27.16
N PRO A 667 -3.14 -18.39 -27.19
CA PRO A 667 -3.47 -19.80 -27.00
C PRO A 667 -4.25 -20.04 -25.70
N ALA A 668 -5.26 -20.91 -25.72
CA ALA A 668 -6.17 -21.11 -24.59
C ALA A 668 -5.48 -21.64 -23.31
N ASN A 669 -4.32 -22.28 -23.45
CA ASN A 669 -3.47 -22.79 -22.37
C ASN A 669 -2.49 -21.75 -21.82
N GLU A 670 -2.38 -20.57 -22.45
CA GLU A 670 -1.50 -19.50 -21.99
C GLU A 670 -2.26 -18.51 -21.10
N ARG A 671 -1.79 -18.25 -19.88
CA ARG A 671 -2.36 -17.20 -19.02
C ARG A 671 -1.49 -15.95 -19.00
N ILE A 672 -2.10 -14.76 -19.06
CA ILE A 672 -1.40 -13.49 -18.88
C ILE A 672 -0.94 -13.34 -17.42
N VAL A 673 0.37 -13.13 -17.22
CA VAL A 673 0.98 -12.96 -15.89
C VAL A 673 1.38 -11.50 -15.65
N ALA A 674 1.90 -10.82 -16.66
CA ALA A 674 2.37 -9.45 -16.53
C ALA A 674 2.29 -8.69 -17.87
N ARG A 675 2.17 -7.36 -17.78
CA ARG A 675 2.10 -6.44 -18.92
C ARG A 675 2.98 -5.23 -18.64
N SER A 676 3.73 -4.77 -19.65
CA SER A 676 4.40 -3.47 -19.63
C SER A 676 3.62 -2.46 -20.45
N VAL A 677 3.61 -1.22 -19.97
CA VAL A 677 3.10 -0.05 -20.68
C VAL A 677 4.13 1.05 -20.52
N GLN A 678 4.35 1.85 -21.57
CA GLN A 678 5.24 2.99 -21.47
C GLN A 678 4.62 4.09 -20.58
N PRO A 679 5.40 4.80 -19.76
CA PRO A 679 4.89 5.95 -19.00
C PRO A 679 4.33 7.05 -19.92
N GLU A 680 3.17 7.64 -19.59
CA GLU A 680 2.52 8.67 -20.43
C GLU A 680 3.34 9.96 -20.58
N HIS A 681 4.10 10.35 -19.55
CA HIS A 681 4.85 11.62 -19.49
C HIS A 681 6.34 11.43 -19.78
N ARG A 682 6.66 10.69 -20.84
CA ARG A 682 8.04 10.36 -21.16
C ARG A 682 8.62 11.31 -22.20
N ALA A 683 9.54 12.17 -21.78
CA ALA A 683 10.42 12.86 -22.70
C ALA A 683 11.58 11.95 -23.12
N ILE A 684 11.96 12.07 -24.39
CA ILE A 684 13.11 11.37 -24.97
C ILE A 684 14.01 12.45 -25.56
N ASP A 685 15.14 12.70 -24.90
CA ASP A 685 16.11 13.70 -25.34
C ASP A 685 16.79 13.28 -26.66
N SER A 686 17.34 12.06 -26.70
CA SER A 686 18.09 11.55 -27.84
C SER A 686 17.41 10.35 -28.52
N SER A 687 17.23 10.44 -29.84
CA SER A 687 16.76 9.34 -30.70
C SER A 687 17.87 8.36 -31.11
N VAL A 688 19.10 8.64 -30.69
CA VAL A 688 20.31 7.92 -31.09
C VAL A 688 21.19 7.67 -29.88
N THR A 689 21.89 6.55 -29.87
CA THR A 689 22.98 6.27 -28.93
C THR A 689 24.32 6.42 -29.67
N VAL A 690 25.19 7.30 -29.16
CA VAL A 690 26.56 7.45 -29.69
C VAL A 690 27.41 6.29 -29.17
N LEU A 691 28.11 5.63 -30.08
CA LEU A 691 29.03 4.53 -29.80
C LEU A 691 30.45 5.08 -29.60
N GLY A 692 31.33 4.30 -29.00
CA GLY A 692 32.69 4.73 -28.64
C GLY A 692 33.61 5.02 -29.82
N ASP A 693 33.24 4.57 -31.03
CA ASP A 693 33.91 4.84 -32.31
C ASP A 693 33.31 6.04 -33.04
N ASP A 694 32.51 6.87 -32.37
CA ASP A 694 31.68 7.96 -32.91
C ASP A 694 30.63 7.51 -33.93
N SER A 695 30.37 6.20 -34.05
CA SER A 695 29.24 5.71 -34.82
C SER A 695 27.94 5.89 -34.04
N LEU A 696 26.81 5.86 -34.76
CA LEU A 696 25.51 6.18 -34.21
C LEU A 696 24.58 4.97 -34.29
N LEU A 697 23.96 4.58 -33.19
CA LEU A 697 22.95 3.54 -33.13
C LEU A 697 21.56 4.16 -33.00
N LEU A 698 20.71 3.98 -34.01
CA LEU A 698 19.37 4.56 -34.05
C LEU A 698 18.41 3.74 -33.17
N LYS A 699 17.79 4.39 -32.18
CA LYS A 699 16.83 3.76 -31.28
C LYS A 699 15.52 3.49 -32.01
N TYR A 700 14.94 2.30 -31.83
CA TYR A 700 13.58 2.05 -32.30
C TYR A 700 12.57 2.62 -31.30
N LEU A 701 12.04 3.78 -31.61
CA LEU A 701 11.03 4.46 -30.80
C LEU A 701 9.64 4.19 -31.38
N ASN A 702 8.78 3.54 -30.60
CA ASN A 702 7.36 3.36 -30.92
C ASN A 702 6.55 3.56 -29.62
N PRO A 703 5.76 4.64 -29.49
CA PRO A 703 5.00 4.93 -28.27
C PRO A 703 3.82 3.96 -28.05
N HIS A 704 3.39 3.26 -29.10
CA HIS A 704 2.26 2.32 -29.06
C HIS A 704 2.68 0.88 -28.76
N LEU A 705 3.97 0.64 -28.51
CA LEU A 705 4.50 -0.68 -28.19
C LEU A 705 4.22 -1.04 -26.73
N PHE A 706 3.59 -2.19 -26.49
CA PHE A 706 3.37 -2.76 -25.17
C PHE A 706 3.86 -4.21 -25.10
N GLY A 707 4.34 -4.63 -23.92
CA GLY A 707 4.83 -5.98 -23.68
C GLY A 707 3.82 -6.80 -22.92
N VAL A 708 3.67 -8.07 -23.30
CA VAL A 708 2.81 -9.05 -22.64
C VAL A 708 3.62 -10.30 -22.33
N ALA A 709 3.54 -10.77 -21.09
CA ALA A 709 4.08 -12.04 -20.66
C ALA A 709 2.96 -13.03 -20.38
N THR A 710 2.99 -14.15 -21.08
CA THR A 710 2.07 -15.28 -20.89
C THR A 710 2.82 -16.52 -20.43
N ILE A 711 2.24 -17.31 -19.54
CA ILE A 711 2.79 -18.58 -19.09
C ILE A 711 1.83 -19.72 -19.44
N ASP A 712 2.38 -20.79 -19.99
CA ASP A 712 1.66 -22.04 -20.27
C ASP A 712 1.67 -22.96 -19.03
N ASP A 713 0.72 -23.90 -18.96
CA ASP A 713 0.62 -24.95 -17.94
C ASP A 713 1.91 -25.80 -17.85
N HIS A 714 2.64 -25.92 -18.97
CA HIS A 714 3.95 -26.57 -19.04
C HIS A 714 5.12 -25.70 -18.55
N ARG A 715 4.86 -24.59 -17.84
CA ARG A 715 5.89 -23.66 -17.32
C ARG A 715 6.77 -23.07 -18.42
N VAL A 716 6.16 -22.75 -19.55
CA VAL A 716 6.82 -22.06 -20.67
C VAL A 716 6.36 -20.61 -20.66
N LEU A 717 7.30 -19.69 -20.48
CA LEU A 717 7.05 -18.25 -20.50
C LEU A 717 7.25 -17.72 -21.92
N HIS A 718 6.24 -17.04 -22.43
CA HIS A 718 6.27 -16.30 -23.68
C HIS A 718 6.22 -14.81 -23.39
N VAL A 719 7.23 -14.06 -23.84
CA VAL A 719 7.24 -12.59 -23.73
C VAL A 719 7.11 -12.01 -25.14
N SER A 720 6.03 -11.29 -25.39
CA SER A 720 5.69 -10.72 -26.71
C SER A 720 5.61 -9.20 -26.63
N LEU A 721 6.27 -8.52 -27.56
CA LEU A 721 6.14 -7.09 -27.79
C LEU A 721 5.16 -6.87 -28.95
N ILE A 722 4.05 -6.19 -28.69
CA ILE A 722 2.93 -6.00 -29.63
C ILE A 722 2.72 -4.51 -29.87
N ASP A 723 2.50 -4.12 -31.12
CA ASP A 723 2.09 -2.76 -31.47
C ASP A 723 0.57 -2.59 -31.26
N GLY A 724 0.18 -1.63 -30.41
CA GLY A 724 -1.22 -1.34 -30.10
C GLY A 724 -2.04 -0.76 -31.25
N VAL A 725 -1.39 -0.25 -32.31
CA VAL A 725 -2.07 0.31 -33.48
C VAL A 725 -2.28 -0.76 -34.55
N SER A 726 -1.23 -1.48 -34.95
CA SER A 726 -1.28 -2.44 -36.05
C SER A 726 -1.57 -3.88 -35.62
N GLY A 727 -1.47 -4.20 -34.33
CA GLY A 727 -1.57 -5.58 -33.81
C GLY A 727 -0.37 -6.46 -34.15
N ARG A 728 0.68 -5.89 -34.75
CA ARG A 728 1.87 -6.64 -35.17
C ARG A 728 2.68 -7.07 -33.94
N ILE A 729 3.03 -8.36 -33.90
CA ILE A 729 4.01 -8.86 -32.93
C ILE A 729 5.40 -8.48 -33.44
N VAL A 730 6.03 -7.50 -32.78
CA VAL A 730 7.36 -6.98 -33.13
C VAL A 730 8.45 -7.96 -32.76
N HIS A 731 8.33 -8.59 -31.59
CA HIS A 731 9.29 -9.57 -31.10
C HIS A 731 8.61 -10.54 -30.12
N ARG A 732 9.00 -11.82 -30.14
CA ARG A 732 8.50 -12.83 -29.20
C ARG A 732 9.62 -13.74 -28.76
N VAL A 733 9.80 -13.88 -27.45
CA VAL A 733 10.81 -14.74 -26.80
C VAL A 733 10.11 -15.86 -26.06
N LYS A 734 10.74 -17.05 -26.05
CA LYS A 734 10.27 -18.24 -25.33
C LYS A 734 11.32 -18.67 -24.31
N HIS A 735 10.92 -18.82 -23.05
CA HIS A 735 11.72 -19.41 -21.97
C HIS A 735 11.08 -20.69 -21.47
N ARG A 736 11.86 -21.77 -21.36
CA ARG A 736 11.40 -23.04 -20.77
C ARG A 736 11.70 -23.03 -19.27
N ASP A 737 10.96 -23.84 -18.52
CA ASP A 737 11.17 -24.02 -17.08
C ASP A 737 11.00 -22.72 -16.27
N ALA A 738 10.16 -21.79 -16.74
CA ALA A 738 9.92 -20.50 -16.11
C ALA A 738 8.69 -20.54 -15.18
N ALA A 739 8.77 -19.85 -14.05
CA ALA A 739 7.67 -19.70 -13.09
C ALA A 739 7.56 -18.25 -12.60
N GLU A 740 6.44 -17.99 -11.93
CA GLU A 740 6.15 -16.73 -11.26
C GLU A 740 7.06 -16.52 -10.01
N PRO A 741 7.29 -15.26 -9.59
CA PRO A 741 6.74 -14.02 -10.14
C PRO A 741 7.44 -13.56 -11.42
N VAL A 742 6.66 -12.96 -12.34
CA VAL A 742 7.17 -12.35 -13.59
C VAL A 742 6.89 -10.86 -13.55
N HIS A 743 7.91 -10.03 -13.80
CA HIS A 743 7.79 -8.58 -13.83
C HIS A 743 8.36 -8.02 -15.13
N LEU A 744 7.71 -7.00 -15.69
CA LEU A 744 8.13 -6.33 -16.92
C LEU A 744 8.21 -4.83 -16.66
N VAL A 745 9.29 -4.20 -17.10
CA VAL A 745 9.45 -2.74 -17.14
C VAL A 745 9.94 -2.33 -18.52
N GLN A 746 9.27 -1.36 -19.12
CA GLN A 746 9.57 -0.88 -20.47
C GLN A 746 9.86 0.60 -20.43
N SER A 747 10.86 1.00 -21.21
CA SER A 747 11.29 2.38 -21.31
C SER A 747 11.91 2.63 -22.69
N GLU A 748 11.56 3.72 -23.37
CA GLU A 748 12.24 4.19 -24.59
C GLU A 748 12.16 3.11 -25.69
N ASN A 749 13.27 2.44 -25.94
CA ASN A 749 13.47 1.41 -26.92
C ASN A 749 13.86 0.08 -26.26
N TRP A 750 13.74 -0.07 -24.95
CA TRP A 750 14.17 -1.26 -24.22
C TRP A 750 13.08 -1.83 -23.31
N LEU A 751 13.17 -3.14 -23.08
CA LEU A 751 12.32 -3.89 -22.18
C LEU A 751 13.21 -4.73 -21.27
N VAL A 752 12.99 -4.64 -19.97
CA VAL A 752 13.63 -5.50 -18.98
C VAL A 752 12.56 -6.30 -18.26
N TYR A 753 12.79 -7.60 -18.11
CA TYR A 753 11.85 -8.46 -17.39
C TYR A 753 12.57 -9.51 -16.57
N SER A 754 11.93 -9.93 -15.48
CA SER A 754 12.44 -10.98 -14.60
C SER A 754 11.46 -12.15 -14.51
N TYR A 755 11.99 -13.34 -14.28
CA TYR A 755 11.23 -14.54 -13.98
C TYR A 755 12.03 -15.51 -13.11
N TRP A 756 11.35 -16.48 -12.48
CA TRP A 756 12.01 -17.55 -11.74
C TRP A 756 12.29 -18.75 -12.65
N ASN A 757 13.56 -19.12 -12.80
CA ASN A 757 13.94 -20.32 -13.55
C ASN A 757 13.92 -21.54 -12.62
N THR A 758 12.98 -22.46 -12.84
CA THR A 758 12.78 -23.65 -12.00
C THR A 758 13.86 -24.71 -12.18
N LYS A 759 14.53 -24.74 -13.34
CA LYS A 759 15.63 -25.68 -13.63
C LYS A 759 16.91 -25.26 -12.90
N SER A 760 17.28 -23.98 -12.98
CA SER A 760 18.47 -23.43 -12.34
C SER A 760 18.23 -22.89 -10.92
N LYS A 761 16.97 -22.86 -10.47
CA LYS A 761 16.52 -22.39 -9.14
C LYS A 761 17.04 -20.99 -8.81
N ARG A 762 16.92 -20.06 -9.75
CA ARG A 762 17.38 -18.68 -9.60
C ARG A 762 16.49 -17.70 -10.35
N THR A 763 16.53 -16.43 -9.94
CA THR A 763 15.88 -15.33 -10.65
C THR A 763 16.74 -14.92 -11.85
N GLU A 764 16.15 -14.94 -13.04
CA GLU A 764 16.81 -14.48 -14.27
C GLU A 764 16.19 -13.16 -14.70
N LEU A 765 17.04 -12.20 -15.08
CA LEU A 765 16.70 -10.86 -15.55
C LEU A 765 17.14 -10.75 -17.00
N VAL A 766 16.19 -10.57 -17.92
CA VAL A 766 16.46 -10.46 -19.35
C VAL A 766 16.32 -9.01 -19.78
N SER A 767 17.28 -8.52 -20.54
CA SER A 767 17.36 -7.16 -21.04
C SER A 767 17.30 -7.17 -22.56
N LEU A 768 16.34 -6.43 -23.11
CA LEU A 768 16.11 -6.26 -24.55
C LEU A 768 16.34 -4.80 -24.94
N THR A 769 17.04 -4.56 -26.06
CA THR A 769 17.17 -3.24 -26.67
C THR A 769 16.77 -3.31 -28.14
N LEU A 770 15.90 -2.41 -28.59
CA LEU A 770 15.35 -2.34 -29.94
C LEU A 770 16.07 -1.23 -30.72
N VAL A 771 16.62 -1.57 -31.89
CA VAL A 771 17.38 -0.64 -32.73
C VAL A 771 16.92 -0.72 -34.18
N GLU A 772 16.93 0.41 -34.88
CA GLU A 772 16.52 0.48 -36.29
C GLU A 772 17.67 0.23 -37.28
N GLY A 773 18.90 0.48 -36.83
CA GLY A 773 20.12 0.40 -37.63
C GLY A 773 21.24 1.25 -37.04
N GLY A 774 22.43 1.11 -37.61
CA GLY A 774 23.61 1.92 -37.26
C GLY A 774 24.04 2.82 -38.41
N VAL A 775 24.52 4.02 -38.11
CA VAL A 775 25.24 4.90 -39.03
C VAL A 775 26.71 4.82 -38.65
N PRO A 776 27.60 4.39 -39.56
CA PRO A 776 29.03 4.33 -39.26
C PRO A 776 29.59 5.74 -39.02
N ALA A 777 30.73 5.84 -38.32
CA ALA A 777 31.38 7.12 -38.02
C ALA A 777 31.63 7.97 -39.28
N ASN A 778 32.12 7.34 -40.36
CA ASN A 778 32.34 8.00 -41.66
C ASN A 778 31.04 8.28 -42.44
N GLY A 779 29.88 7.89 -41.90
CA GLY A 779 28.56 8.05 -42.50
C GLY A 779 28.00 9.46 -42.35
N LEU A 780 28.53 10.25 -41.41
CA LEU A 780 28.18 11.63 -41.16
C LEU A 780 29.26 12.54 -41.73
N ASN A 781 28.91 13.39 -42.68
CA ASN A 781 29.77 14.49 -43.08
C ASN A 781 28.89 15.73 -43.32
N PRO A 782 29.47 16.94 -43.34
CA PRO A 782 28.68 18.16 -43.52
C PRO A 782 27.76 18.13 -44.75
N TRP A 783 28.10 17.36 -45.79
CA TRP A 783 27.36 17.27 -47.05
C TRP A 783 26.42 16.04 -47.14
N LYS A 784 26.40 15.18 -46.13
CA LYS A 784 25.60 13.96 -46.03
C LYS A 784 24.93 13.92 -44.66
N GLN A 785 23.78 14.57 -44.58
CA GLN A 785 22.92 14.50 -43.41
C GLN A 785 22.00 13.27 -43.52
N PRO A 786 21.90 12.44 -42.47
CA PRO A 786 20.88 11.39 -42.43
C PRO A 786 19.50 12.04 -42.44
N ARG A 787 18.71 11.77 -43.48
CA ARG A 787 17.31 12.19 -43.55
C ARG A 787 16.45 11.21 -42.76
N TRP A 788 15.75 11.71 -41.75
CA TRP A 788 14.73 10.98 -41.00
C TRP A 788 13.35 11.58 -41.31
N ALA A 789 12.32 10.75 -41.30
CA ALA A 789 10.95 11.22 -41.45
C ALA A 789 10.55 11.99 -40.19
N SER A 790 9.89 13.15 -40.36
CA SER A 790 9.39 13.96 -39.24
C SER A 790 8.26 13.29 -38.46
N ALA A 791 7.64 12.26 -39.04
CA ALA A 791 6.63 11.42 -38.41
C ALA A 791 6.92 9.95 -38.72
N LYS A 792 6.53 9.07 -37.79
CA LYS A 792 6.68 7.62 -37.91
C LYS A 792 5.32 6.96 -37.74
N SER A 793 4.98 6.04 -38.64
CA SER A 793 3.72 5.30 -38.60
C SER A 793 3.92 3.87 -38.12
N SER A 794 3.03 3.39 -37.24
CA SER A 794 2.99 1.98 -36.80
C SER A 794 2.71 0.99 -37.95
N PHE A 795 2.24 1.47 -39.10
CA PHE A 795 2.01 0.65 -40.30
C PHE A 795 3.25 0.50 -41.20
N GLU A 796 4.39 1.11 -40.82
CA GLU A 796 5.63 0.92 -41.55
C GLU A 796 6.12 -0.53 -41.46
N PRO A 797 6.63 -1.12 -42.57
CA PRO A 797 6.96 -2.53 -42.62
C PRO A 797 8.26 -2.90 -41.88
N LYS A 798 9.13 -1.94 -41.56
CA LYS A 798 10.47 -2.18 -41.03
C LYS A 798 10.42 -2.64 -39.57
N LEU A 799 10.93 -3.85 -39.30
CA LEU A 799 11.10 -4.35 -37.93
C LEU A 799 12.42 -3.87 -37.32
N PRO A 800 12.47 -3.67 -35.99
CA PRO A 800 13.71 -3.40 -35.29
C PRO A 800 14.59 -4.66 -35.21
N VAL A 801 15.89 -4.43 -35.13
CA VAL A 801 16.84 -5.42 -34.64
C VAL A 801 16.76 -5.43 -33.12
N VAL A 802 16.62 -6.63 -32.54
CA VAL A 802 16.50 -6.79 -31.09
C VAL A 802 17.77 -7.39 -30.54
N LEU A 803 18.44 -6.65 -29.66
CA LEU A 803 19.58 -7.13 -28.89
C LEU A 803 19.07 -7.67 -27.57
N GLN A 804 19.53 -8.86 -27.18
CA GLN A 804 19.07 -9.54 -25.97
C GLN A 804 20.25 -10.11 -25.18
N LYS A 805 20.24 -9.90 -23.87
CA LYS A 805 21.08 -10.66 -22.92
C LYS A 805 20.33 -11.01 -21.65
N THR A 806 20.74 -12.11 -21.04
CA THR A 806 20.19 -12.61 -19.78
C THR A 806 21.22 -12.48 -18.67
N PHE A 807 20.77 -12.05 -17.50
CA PHE A 807 21.53 -11.88 -16.28
C PHE A 807 20.85 -12.65 -15.15
N VAL A 808 21.56 -12.88 -14.06
CA VAL A 808 21.12 -13.57 -12.86
C VAL A 808 21.04 -12.54 -11.75
N TYR A 809 19.87 -12.44 -11.13
CA TYR A 809 19.64 -11.57 -9.99
C TYR A 809 19.64 -12.40 -8.69
N PRO A 810 20.38 -11.99 -7.64
CA PRO A 810 20.63 -12.84 -6.48
C PRO A 810 19.44 -12.97 -5.52
N ALA A 811 18.39 -12.15 -5.67
CA ALA A 811 17.22 -12.14 -4.80
C ALA A 811 15.92 -12.35 -5.58
N SER A 812 14.81 -12.61 -4.88
CA SER A 812 13.48 -12.55 -5.50
C SER A 812 13.07 -11.10 -5.70
N ILE A 813 12.54 -10.78 -6.87
CA ILE A 813 12.06 -9.46 -7.23
C ILE A 813 10.55 -9.41 -6.97
N SER A 814 10.07 -8.34 -6.33
CA SER A 814 8.64 -8.12 -6.05
C SER A 814 8.01 -7.08 -6.98
N ALA A 815 8.79 -6.09 -7.44
CA ALA A 815 8.37 -5.11 -8.42
C ALA A 815 9.57 -4.51 -9.16
N LEU A 816 9.33 -4.06 -10.39
CA LEU A 816 10.29 -3.29 -11.19
C LEU A 816 9.71 -1.90 -11.48
N GLY A 817 10.55 -0.88 -11.40
CA GLY A 817 10.25 0.49 -11.79
C GLY A 817 11.40 1.10 -12.59
N VAL A 818 11.17 2.25 -13.20
CA VAL A 818 12.21 3.00 -13.92
C VAL A 818 12.11 4.46 -13.53
N THR A 819 13.24 5.13 -13.30
CA THR A 819 13.25 6.57 -13.01
C THR A 819 12.86 7.37 -14.24
N VAL A 820 12.02 8.39 -14.06
CA VAL A 820 11.58 9.31 -15.12
C VAL A 820 11.90 10.74 -14.70
N THR A 821 12.44 11.53 -15.64
CA THR A 821 12.76 12.95 -15.49
C THR A 821 12.03 13.76 -16.57
N ASN A 822 12.06 15.09 -16.44
CA ASN A 822 11.19 15.98 -17.21
C ASN A 822 11.51 16.00 -18.71
N GLN A 823 12.80 16.04 -19.05
CA GLN A 823 13.36 16.06 -20.41
C GLN A 823 13.97 14.72 -20.83
N GLY A 824 14.21 13.81 -19.88
CA GLY A 824 14.79 12.50 -20.18
C GLY A 824 16.28 12.56 -20.55
N ILE A 825 16.99 13.59 -20.10
CA ILE A 825 18.44 13.78 -20.26
C ILE A 825 19.19 12.95 -19.23
N THR A 826 18.72 12.96 -17.98
CA THR A 826 19.32 12.19 -16.88
C THR A 826 19.26 10.69 -17.19
N PRO A 827 20.35 9.91 -17.01
CA PRO A 827 20.37 8.48 -17.27
C PRO A 827 19.33 7.76 -16.42
N GLN A 828 18.61 6.83 -17.05
CA GLN A 828 17.56 6.07 -16.40
C GLN A 828 18.14 4.91 -15.60
N TYR A 829 17.63 4.76 -14.38
CA TYR A 829 17.92 3.63 -13.51
C TYR A 829 16.68 2.77 -13.36
N ILE A 830 16.92 1.47 -13.26
CA ILE A 830 15.89 0.48 -12.95
C ILE A 830 15.86 0.32 -11.44
N LEU A 831 14.68 0.55 -10.88
CA LEU A 831 14.41 0.33 -9.47
C LEU A 831 13.94 -1.10 -9.30
N VAL A 832 14.69 -1.89 -8.54
CA VAL A 832 14.38 -3.29 -8.27
C VAL A 832 13.94 -3.42 -6.82
N ALA A 833 12.64 -3.61 -6.58
CA ALA A 833 12.14 -3.96 -5.27
C ALA A 833 12.37 -5.45 -5.02
N GLN A 834 13.03 -5.75 -3.90
CA GLN A 834 13.36 -7.10 -3.49
C GLN A 834 12.33 -7.62 -2.48
N SER A 835 12.17 -8.94 -2.40
CA SER A 835 11.27 -9.58 -1.43
C SER A 835 11.68 -9.38 0.03
N ASN A 836 12.95 -9.06 0.31
CA ASN A 836 13.44 -8.69 1.64
C ASN A 836 13.02 -7.27 2.06
N GLY A 837 12.37 -6.51 1.18
CA GLY A 837 11.87 -5.15 1.41
C GLY A 837 12.86 -4.03 1.09
N GLN A 838 14.00 -4.34 0.47
CA GLN A 838 14.96 -3.35 0.02
C GLN A 838 14.69 -2.93 -1.44
N ILE A 839 14.98 -1.67 -1.77
CA ILE A 839 14.91 -1.15 -3.15
C ILE A 839 16.33 -0.89 -3.65
N PHE A 840 16.72 -1.59 -4.71
CA PHE A 840 18.01 -1.41 -5.37
C PHE A 840 17.91 -0.51 -6.59
N LYS A 841 18.78 0.50 -6.68
CA LYS A 841 18.95 1.33 -7.86
C LYS A 841 19.97 0.68 -8.82
N LEU A 842 19.49 0.04 -9.88
CA LEU A 842 20.32 -0.65 -10.89
C LEU A 842 20.56 0.25 -12.12
N ALA A 843 21.82 0.57 -12.40
CA ALA A 843 22.18 1.34 -13.59
C ALA A 843 22.00 0.50 -14.87
N ARG A 844 21.53 1.13 -15.94
CA ARG A 844 21.27 0.47 -17.23
C ARG A 844 22.53 -0.17 -17.83
N ASN A 845 23.71 0.44 -17.64
CA ASN A 845 24.98 -0.01 -18.22
C ASN A 845 25.43 -1.39 -17.73
N PHE A 846 25.02 -1.82 -16.52
CA PHE A 846 25.33 -3.16 -16.00
C PHE A 846 24.60 -4.27 -16.74
N ILE A 847 23.45 -3.95 -17.34
CA ILE A 847 22.56 -4.91 -17.98
C ILE A 847 22.31 -4.56 -19.44
N ASP A 848 23.20 -3.79 -20.08
CA ASP A 848 23.12 -3.51 -21.52
C ASP A 848 23.39 -4.79 -22.32
N PRO A 849 22.51 -5.20 -23.26
CA PRO A 849 22.78 -6.37 -24.10
C PRO A 849 23.99 -6.20 -25.01
N ARG A 850 24.55 -4.99 -25.17
CA ARG A 850 25.78 -4.72 -25.94
C ARG A 850 27.07 -5.01 -25.19
N VAL A 851 26.99 -5.28 -23.89
CA VAL A 851 28.14 -5.62 -23.04
C VAL A 851 28.94 -6.81 -23.63
N PRO A 852 30.28 -6.77 -23.73
CA PRO A 852 31.07 -7.83 -24.37
C PRO A 852 31.13 -9.13 -23.53
N ASP A 853 31.11 -10.30 -24.18
CA ASP A 853 31.00 -11.63 -23.52
C ASP A 853 32.27 -12.12 -22.78
N GLY A 854 33.44 -11.51 -23.02
CA GLY A 854 34.69 -11.96 -22.44
C GLY A 854 35.81 -10.93 -22.54
N ALA A 855 36.89 -11.15 -21.77
CA ALA A 855 38.17 -10.49 -22.02
C ALA A 855 38.68 -10.91 -23.41
N PRO A 856 39.35 -10.02 -24.15
CA PRO A 856 39.72 -10.33 -25.53
C PRO A 856 40.69 -11.52 -25.57
N THR A 857 40.47 -12.44 -26.51
CA THR A 857 41.38 -13.58 -26.69
C THR A 857 42.78 -13.10 -27.11
N PRO A 858 43.86 -13.83 -26.80
CA PRO A 858 45.21 -13.48 -27.26
C PRO A 858 45.32 -13.34 -28.78
N GLU A 859 44.45 -14.00 -29.55
CA GLU A 859 44.33 -13.86 -31.01
C GLU A 859 43.59 -12.59 -31.43
N GLN A 860 42.55 -12.16 -30.70
CA GLN A 860 41.92 -10.85 -30.89
C GLN A 860 42.87 -9.70 -30.52
N ILE A 861 43.59 -9.84 -29.39
CA ILE A 861 44.64 -8.90 -28.99
C ILE A 861 45.76 -8.91 -30.04
N ARG A 862 46.24 -10.07 -30.50
CA ARG A 862 47.33 -10.15 -31.50
C ARG A 862 46.89 -9.63 -32.88
N CYS A 863 45.64 -9.82 -33.27
CA CYS A 863 45.06 -9.24 -34.49
C CYS A 863 44.83 -7.71 -34.35
N GLU A 864 44.53 -7.21 -33.14
CA GLU A 864 44.53 -5.77 -32.80
C GLU A 864 45.95 -5.18 -32.74
N THR A 865 46.94 -5.95 -32.29
CA THR A 865 48.35 -5.54 -32.14
C THR A 865 49.10 -5.56 -33.48
N GLU A 866 48.85 -6.56 -34.35
CA GLU A 866 49.40 -6.62 -35.70
C GLU A 866 48.73 -5.59 -36.64
N ARG A 867 47.45 -5.26 -36.44
CA ARG A 867 46.80 -4.12 -37.13
C ARG A 867 47.25 -2.74 -36.61
N PHE A 868 47.80 -2.68 -35.40
CA PHE A 868 48.33 -1.44 -34.80
C PHE A 868 49.50 -0.84 -35.60
N LEU A 869 50.19 -1.65 -36.40
CA LEU A 869 51.30 -1.21 -37.24
C LEU A 869 50.91 -0.91 -38.69
N GLU A 870 49.71 -1.29 -39.15
CA GLU A 870 49.39 -1.16 -40.58
C GLU A 870 48.06 -0.51 -40.96
N ASN A 871 47.07 -0.30 -40.08
CA ASN A 871 45.96 0.66 -40.31
C ASN A 871 44.99 0.71 -39.12
N ARG A 872 44.55 1.94 -38.76
CA ARG A 872 43.63 2.30 -37.67
C ARG A 872 42.33 1.46 -37.63
N LEU A 873 42.29 0.34 -36.90
CA LEU A 873 41.07 -0.45 -36.64
C LEU A 873 41.25 -1.42 -35.45
N GLY A 874 41.68 -0.88 -34.30
CA GLY A 874 41.59 -1.53 -32.99
C GLY A 874 40.57 -0.82 -32.13
N GLN A 875 39.29 -0.79 -32.55
CA GLN A 875 38.27 0.06 -31.93
C GLN A 875 37.35 -0.69 -30.96
N MET A 876 37.01 -1.96 -31.15
CA MET A 876 35.80 -2.49 -30.52
C MET A 876 35.84 -2.61 -28.98
N MET A 877 36.98 -2.97 -28.36
CA MET A 877 37.11 -3.03 -26.90
C MET A 877 37.34 -1.65 -26.27
N ASP A 878 38.19 -0.82 -26.89
CA ASP A 878 38.40 0.57 -26.47
C ASP A 878 37.11 1.40 -26.58
N CYS A 879 36.24 1.08 -27.54
CA CYS A 879 34.95 1.76 -27.75
C CYS A 879 33.89 1.36 -26.73
N CYS A 880 33.78 0.08 -26.33
CA CYS A 880 32.83 -0.28 -25.27
C CYS A 880 33.27 0.27 -23.89
N CYS A 881 34.58 0.31 -23.63
CA CYS A 881 35.12 0.92 -22.42
C CYS A 881 34.92 2.45 -22.40
N SER A 882 35.07 3.13 -23.55
CA SER A 882 34.79 4.58 -23.66
C SER A 882 33.29 4.89 -23.52
N GLU A 883 32.40 3.96 -23.86
CA GLU A 883 30.96 4.03 -23.58
C GLU A 883 30.57 3.76 -22.11
N GLY A 884 31.52 3.36 -21.26
CA GLY A 884 31.25 2.98 -19.87
C GLY A 884 30.45 1.70 -19.72
N LEU A 885 30.56 0.77 -20.68
CA LEU A 885 30.00 -0.58 -20.60
C LEU A 885 30.96 -1.50 -19.83
N PHE A 886 30.39 -2.33 -18.96
CA PHE A 886 31.14 -3.33 -18.22
C PHE A 886 31.28 -4.63 -19.01
N GLN A 887 32.22 -5.49 -18.65
CA GLN A 887 32.28 -6.85 -19.18
C GLN A 887 31.05 -7.67 -18.75
N TYR A 888 30.60 -8.59 -19.61
CA TYR A 888 29.47 -9.47 -19.31
C TYR A 888 29.77 -10.28 -18.07
N THR A 889 29.07 -9.93 -17.01
CA THR A 889 29.04 -10.69 -15.77
C THR A 889 27.62 -11.21 -15.63
N PRO A 890 27.41 -12.54 -15.68
CA PRO A 890 26.06 -13.08 -15.60
C PRO A 890 25.40 -12.71 -14.27
N TYR A 891 26.16 -12.56 -13.18
CA TYR A 891 25.63 -12.16 -11.88
C TYR A 891 25.62 -10.64 -11.71
N VAL A 892 24.46 -10.06 -11.40
CA VAL A 892 24.36 -8.65 -11.05
C VAL A 892 24.96 -8.43 -9.66
N PRO A 893 25.98 -7.55 -9.50
CA PRO A 893 26.72 -7.39 -8.25
C PRO A 893 25.97 -6.53 -7.22
N VAL A 894 24.82 -7.01 -6.73
CA VAL A 894 23.96 -6.27 -5.79
C VAL A 894 24.66 -6.04 -4.45
N LEU A 895 25.22 -7.08 -3.85
CA LEU A 895 25.85 -7.00 -2.52
C LEU A 895 27.16 -6.21 -2.52
N ALA A 896 27.91 -6.26 -3.62
CA ALA A 896 29.13 -5.46 -3.78
C ALA A 896 28.82 -3.95 -3.85
N ASN A 897 27.60 -3.59 -4.30
CA ASN A 897 27.15 -2.21 -4.47
C ASN A 897 26.03 -1.86 -3.47
N ALA A 898 26.21 -2.22 -2.19
CA ALA A 898 25.20 -2.00 -1.14
C ALA A 898 24.79 -0.51 -0.99
N LEU A 899 25.66 0.45 -1.35
CA LEU A 899 25.36 1.89 -1.34
C LEU A 899 24.26 2.29 -2.34
N ASN A 900 23.95 1.45 -3.34
CA ASN A 900 22.84 1.66 -4.26
C ASN A 900 21.49 1.16 -3.72
N MET A 901 21.44 0.69 -2.47
CA MET A 901 20.19 0.45 -1.74
C MET A 901 19.56 1.78 -1.36
N VAL A 902 18.48 2.14 -2.03
CA VAL A 902 17.76 3.40 -1.81
C VAL A 902 17.19 3.48 -0.40
N THR A 903 16.82 2.34 0.15
CA THR A 903 16.12 2.20 1.43
C THR A 903 17.04 2.05 2.63
N TYR A 904 18.37 2.06 2.44
CA TYR A 904 19.38 1.96 3.51
C TYR A 904 19.01 0.93 4.60
N ASN A 905 18.61 1.37 5.80
CA ASN A 905 18.25 0.51 6.94
C ASN A 905 16.74 0.23 7.07
N GLN A 906 15.90 0.86 6.24
CA GLN A 906 14.46 0.68 6.25
C GLN A 906 14.07 -0.54 5.40
N THR A 907 13.26 -1.43 5.98
CA THR A 907 12.73 -2.59 5.26
C THR A 907 11.26 -2.36 4.95
N ILE A 908 10.93 -2.19 3.67
CA ILE A 908 9.58 -1.92 3.21
C ILE A 908 8.90 -3.24 2.88
N ARG A 909 7.91 -3.63 3.67
CA ARG A 909 7.27 -4.94 3.48
C ARG A 909 6.20 -4.88 2.41
N GLY A 910 6.10 -5.96 1.64
CA GLY A 910 4.98 -6.21 0.72
C GLY A 910 4.84 -5.22 -0.44
N ILE A 911 5.94 -4.67 -0.98
CA ILE A 911 5.90 -3.78 -2.16
C ILE A 911 5.22 -4.50 -3.32
N ARG A 912 4.19 -3.87 -3.90
CA ARG A 912 3.46 -4.37 -5.08
C ARG A 912 3.83 -3.63 -6.35
N ARG A 913 4.08 -2.31 -6.24
CA ARG A 913 4.42 -1.48 -7.40
C ARG A 913 5.33 -0.32 -7.01
N LEU A 914 6.19 0.05 -7.94
CA LEU A 914 7.01 1.25 -7.91
C LEU A 914 6.48 2.21 -8.98
N VAL A 915 6.19 3.45 -8.61
CA VAL A 915 5.74 4.49 -9.54
C VAL A 915 6.62 5.70 -9.35
N THR A 916 7.08 6.26 -10.48
CA THR A 916 7.94 7.44 -10.48
C THR A 916 7.26 8.59 -11.21
N ALA A 917 7.60 9.82 -10.83
CA ALA A 917 7.21 11.03 -11.53
C ALA A 917 8.41 11.97 -11.69
N PRO A 918 8.45 12.75 -12.78
CA PRO A 918 9.48 13.76 -12.97
C PRO A 918 9.26 14.94 -12.00
N ALA A 919 10.33 15.50 -11.44
CA ALA A 919 10.29 16.84 -10.84
C ALA A 919 10.39 17.91 -11.95
N LEU A 920 10.28 19.20 -11.61
CA LEU A 920 10.60 20.26 -12.59
C LEU A 920 12.10 20.33 -12.86
N LEU A 921 12.92 19.97 -11.86
CA LEU A 921 14.35 19.76 -11.98
C LEU A 921 14.64 18.45 -12.73
N GLU A 922 15.56 18.54 -13.70
CA GLU A 922 15.88 17.41 -14.57
C GLU A 922 16.73 16.35 -13.87
N SER A 923 17.50 16.74 -12.86
CA SER A 923 18.32 15.80 -12.08
C SER A 923 17.50 14.88 -11.17
N THR A 924 16.24 15.24 -10.87
CA THR A 924 15.47 14.65 -9.78
C THR A 924 14.24 13.88 -10.27
N SER A 925 14.07 12.67 -9.75
CA SER A 925 12.92 11.80 -9.98
C SER A 925 12.25 11.47 -8.64
N LEU A 926 10.95 11.73 -8.54
CA LEU A 926 10.14 11.39 -7.37
C LEU A 926 9.74 9.93 -7.47
N THR A 927 10.05 9.12 -6.45
CA THR A 927 9.76 7.69 -6.44
C THR A 927 8.84 7.36 -5.29
N PHE A 928 7.77 6.64 -5.58
CA PHE A 928 6.82 6.14 -4.60
C PHE A 928 6.65 4.63 -4.75
N ALA A 929 6.92 3.90 -3.67
CA ALA A 929 6.67 2.48 -3.54
C ALA A 929 5.42 2.28 -2.68
N TYR A 930 4.49 1.47 -3.17
CA TYR A 930 3.31 1.10 -2.39
C TYR A 930 3.02 -0.40 -2.44
N GLY A 931 2.39 -0.85 -1.37
CA GLY A 931 2.09 -2.25 -1.10
C GLY A 931 1.41 -2.36 0.25
N LEU A 932 1.92 -3.26 1.11
CA LEU A 932 1.56 -3.23 2.53
C LEU A 932 2.06 -1.93 3.19
N ASP A 933 3.32 -1.58 2.91
CA ASP A 933 3.93 -0.31 3.33
C ASP A 933 3.94 0.72 2.20
N LEU A 934 4.01 1.98 2.61
CA LEU A 934 4.23 3.10 1.71
C LEU A 934 5.62 3.70 1.96
N TYR A 935 6.34 3.99 0.89
CA TYR A 935 7.64 4.64 0.95
C TYR A 935 7.78 5.64 -0.18
N TYR A 936 8.23 6.84 0.16
CA TYR A 936 8.53 7.90 -0.79
C TYR A 936 9.99 8.29 -0.67
N VAL A 937 10.61 8.60 -1.80
CA VAL A 937 11.99 9.10 -1.84
C VAL A 937 12.22 9.97 -3.07
N ARG A 938 12.99 11.03 -2.90
CA ARG A 938 13.54 11.84 -4.00
C ARG A 938 14.86 11.23 -4.45
N LEU A 939 14.93 10.76 -5.69
CA LEU A 939 16.14 10.19 -6.26
C LEU A 939 16.78 11.18 -7.23
N ALA A 940 18.10 11.34 -7.12
CA ALA A 940 18.91 12.01 -8.14
C ALA A 940 19.79 10.96 -8.85
N PRO A 941 19.37 10.42 -10.01
CA PRO A 941 20.08 9.31 -10.64
C PRO A 941 21.52 9.65 -11.07
N ALA A 942 21.75 10.90 -11.49
CA ALA A 942 23.07 11.42 -11.88
C ALA A 942 23.58 12.56 -10.97
N ASN A 943 23.24 12.48 -9.67
CA ASN A 943 23.41 13.56 -8.70
C ASN A 943 22.65 14.85 -9.09
N ALA A 944 22.45 15.75 -8.13
CA ALA A 944 21.72 16.99 -8.37
C ALA A 944 22.60 18.02 -9.08
N PHE A 945 22.75 17.92 -10.40
CA PHE A 945 23.60 18.82 -11.19
C PHE A 945 22.97 20.18 -11.51
N ASP A 946 21.66 20.33 -11.31
CA ASP A 946 20.87 21.55 -11.56
C ASP A 946 20.53 22.32 -10.27
N VAL A 947 21.05 21.87 -9.13
CA VAL A 947 20.92 22.54 -7.82
C VAL A 947 22.32 22.73 -7.24
N LEU A 948 22.52 23.85 -6.56
CA LEU A 948 23.75 24.06 -5.79
C LEU A 948 23.87 22.98 -4.70
N PRO A 949 25.05 22.40 -4.51
CA PRO A 949 25.28 21.43 -3.44
C PRO A 949 24.89 22.01 -2.08
N SER A 950 24.34 21.18 -1.19
CA SER A 950 23.95 21.62 0.16
C SER A 950 25.14 22.06 1.01
N ASP A 951 26.33 21.58 0.69
CA ASP A 951 27.63 21.89 1.29
C ASP A 951 28.35 23.08 0.62
N PHE A 952 27.65 23.85 -0.23
CA PHE A 952 28.24 25.01 -0.86
C PHE A 952 28.66 26.07 0.17
N ASN A 953 29.94 26.44 0.17
CA ASN A 953 30.50 27.37 1.15
C ASN A 953 30.24 28.84 0.77
N PHE A 954 29.06 29.35 1.15
CA PHE A 954 28.67 30.75 0.93
C PHE A 954 29.55 31.75 1.68
N GLU A 955 30.05 31.40 2.87
CA GLU A 955 30.89 32.28 3.69
C GLU A 955 32.23 32.56 3.02
N LEU A 956 32.87 31.52 2.49
CA LEU A 956 34.12 31.65 1.74
C LEU A 956 33.94 32.51 0.49
N LEU A 957 32.84 32.30 -0.26
CA LEU A 957 32.52 33.12 -1.43
C LEU A 957 32.37 34.59 -1.05
N LEU A 958 31.60 34.89 0.00
CA LEU A 958 31.37 36.26 0.46
C LEU A 958 32.68 36.93 0.92
N LEU A 959 33.51 36.21 1.70
CA LEU A 959 34.80 36.69 2.17
C LEU A 959 35.72 37.00 0.99
N LEU A 960 35.79 36.11 0.00
CA LEU A 960 36.62 36.29 -1.19
C LEU A 960 36.16 37.47 -2.04
N CYS A 961 34.85 37.67 -2.21
CA CYS A 961 34.29 38.86 -2.86
C CYS A 961 34.67 40.15 -2.13
N LEU A 962 34.50 40.21 -0.80
CA LEU A 962 34.89 41.37 0.00
C LEU A 962 36.41 41.61 -0.03
N GLY A 963 37.20 40.54 0.00
CA GLY A 963 38.65 40.57 -0.12
C GLY A 963 39.10 41.15 -1.46
N PHE A 964 38.46 40.76 -2.57
CA PHE A 964 38.75 41.32 -3.88
C PHE A 964 38.32 42.78 -4.00
N ILE A 965 37.16 43.17 -3.47
CA ILE A 965 36.71 44.57 -3.47
C ILE A 965 37.68 45.44 -2.66
N GLY A 966 38.04 45.01 -1.45
CA GLY A 966 38.99 45.71 -0.60
C GLY A 966 40.40 45.78 -1.21
N GLY A 967 40.85 44.67 -1.81
CA GLY A 967 42.11 44.60 -2.54
C GLY A 967 42.14 45.56 -3.73
N ALA A 968 41.12 45.53 -4.58
CA ALA A 968 41.00 46.40 -5.74
C ALA A 968 41.02 47.89 -5.35
N TYR A 969 40.25 48.26 -4.32
CA TYR A 969 40.24 49.63 -3.78
C TYR A 969 41.61 50.05 -3.27
N LEU A 970 42.28 49.20 -2.47
CA LEU A 970 43.61 49.49 -1.94
C LEU A 970 44.64 49.64 -3.07
N THR A 971 44.61 48.74 -4.06
CA THR A 971 45.51 48.83 -5.22
C THR A 971 45.26 50.06 -6.07
N SER A 972 44.00 50.49 -6.25
CA SER A 972 43.66 51.73 -6.94
C SER A 972 44.28 52.94 -6.23
N VAL A 973 44.09 53.04 -4.91
CA VAL A 973 44.65 54.14 -4.13
C VAL A 973 46.19 54.14 -4.15
N LEU A 974 46.82 52.96 -4.13
CA LEU A 974 48.27 52.83 -4.24
C LEU A 974 48.79 53.20 -5.64
N ALA A 975 48.05 52.84 -6.69
CA ALA A 975 48.36 53.19 -8.06
C ALA A 975 48.26 54.70 -8.29
N ASP A 976 47.16 55.35 -7.86
CA ASP A 976 46.97 56.81 -7.96
C ASP A 976 48.11 57.56 -7.23
N ARG A 977 48.51 57.07 -6.05
CA ARG A 977 49.64 57.64 -5.30
C ARG A 977 50.96 57.49 -6.04
N LYS A 978 51.19 56.34 -6.68
CA LYS A 978 52.40 56.09 -7.46
C LYS A 978 52.45 56.95 -8.72
N GLU A 979 51.36 57.03 -9.48
CA GLU A 979 51.23 57.92 -10.64
C GLU A 979 51.45 59.38 -10.25
N LEU A 980 50.84 59.84 -9.16
CA LEU A 980 51.07 61.19 -8.65
C LEU A 980 52.54 61.41 -8.29
N HIS A 981 53.19 60.47 -7.61
CA HIS A 981 54.61 60.57 -7.27
C HIS A 981 55.52 60.59 -8.51
N ASP A 982 55.22 59.77 -9.52
CA ASP A 982 55.98 59.71 -10.76
C ASP A 982 55.75 60.96 -11.63
N ALA A 983 54.56 61.56 -11.61
CA ALA A 983 54.26 62.82 -12.27
C ALA A 983 54.88 64.07 -11.59
N TRP A 984 55.24 63.96 -10.30
CA TRP A 984 55.88 65.04 -9.54
C TRP A 984 57.42 65.02 -9.64
N LYS A 985 58.00 63.98 -10.22
CA LYS A 985 59.41 63.94 -10.66
C LYS A 985 59.56 64.56 -12.03
#